data_AF-A0A2V6S5N0-F1
#
_entry.id   AF-A0A2V6S5N0-F1
#
_cell.length_a   1.000
_cell.length_b   1.000
_cell.length_c   1.000
_cell.angle_alpha   90.00
_cell.angle_beta   90.00
_cell.angle_gamma   90.00
#
_symmetry.space_group_name_H-M   'P 1'
#
loop_
_entity.id
_entity.type
_entity.pdbx_description
1 polymer ?
#
loop_
_entity_poly.entity_id
_entity_poly.type
_entity_poly.pdbx_seq_one_letter_code
_entity_poly.pdbx_strand_id
1 'polypeptide(L)'
;MRSLVLDRYIVSELIPPFAFGGALFTFFLIIDRIYHLTDLVVTKGVPFYLVVQLLVYMLPSFLAHTLPMALLIAILLAGGRLAGDLEIIALKAAGVSAFRLFRPVLAVALVITGVTAGLTLAVNPLANREFQRQLFRIVQARAASGLQERVFNTTFGDVIIYVEDVSASQVALRGLLVSDERDPKLSRIITAREGRLLTDELDRRITLRLLNGAVSEADVMPADPPKGLSKDATSGGAASAARYRYTLFGVYDLNLSVDSPLKGAPRIEKPEKDLTLAELAARVADLRADRHGRAPYLIELHKRFALPLAALVFALVAFPLAIRSHRGGRSVAFAGSLAILLTYYLVMTSLEGAALRLQVPAGIAIWAPNALFTLVGGGFLVATAREWRPPALPLLWRLLEALGGREPRHPMRHGRLHESPQARHSTHIVDRYLVREYLTFTGFGLAVAAVLFVVIDLLQTLDRYLRIKPPLLYIAEHFAYRVPAALHEALPAIVLVATIFLYLTLSKHHELTALKAAGVSLYRVSVPIVGLGIAAAIGAGLFQELVLPVLNERGEEVDRVKIRGQAPRHLQSRLHLWVRSSDSRFFRVELLHPGTNDMYGVTILEVDREFRLVDRLDARRAHWTPVGWELSEGAFRELSPDGKVQTVPFVWTALDTKEEIDDFIRIQKPVTSMSYLELKDYVAQLEAAGFQVRKYLVELYAKLSFPLVNLVMVLVAIPFALQSPRGGRLFGVGLALAIMAGYLVVHYVALAFARADLLPPLLAAWTANIIFLGIGVSLFLRART
;
A
#
# COMPACT_ATOMS: atom_id res chain seq x y z
N MET A 1 -42.02 -20.33 -22.46
CA MET A 1 -40.88 -21.16 -21.99
C MET A 1 -39.55 -20.89 -22.71
N ARG A 2 -39.49 -20.55 -24.01
CA ARG A 2 -38.22 -20.24 -24.72
C ARG A 2 -37.43 -19.02 -24.20
N SER A 3 -38.09 -18.04 -23.59
CA SER A 3 -37.46 -16.80 -23.06
C SER A 3 -36.55 -17.04 -21.85
N LEU A 4 -36.94 -17.94 -20.93
CA LEU A 4 -36.21 -18.21 -19.70
C LEU A 4 -34.89 -18.96 -19.93
N VAL A 5 -34.82 -19.75 -21.00
CA VAL A 5 -33.60 -20.52 -21.35
C VAL A 5 -32.49 -19.58 -21.82
N LEU A 6 -32.81 -18.63 -22.70
CA LEU A 6 -31.83 -17.64 -23.18
C LEU A 6 -31.38 -16.72 -22.03
N ASP A 7 -32.32 -16.26 -21.20
CA ASP A 7 -32.00 -15.41 -20.05
C ASP A 7 -31.06 -16.15 -19.08
N ARG A 8 -31.36 -17.41 -18.75
CA ARG A 8 -30.52 -18.27 -17.90
C ARG A 8 -29.14 -18.51 -18.53
N TYR A 9 -29.08 -18.72 -19.84
CA TYR A 9 -27.83 -18.94 -20.55
C TYR A 9 -26.90 -17.72 -20.46
N ILE A 10 -27.42 -16.53 -20.78
CA ILE A 10 -26.63 -15.28 -20.71
C ILE A 10 -26.17 -15.01 -19.27
N VAL A 11 -27.03 -15.20 -18.27
CA VAL A 11 -26.63 -15.05 -16.86
C VAL A 11 -25.55 -16.06 -16.47
N SER A 12 -25.67 -17.32 -16.90
CA SER A 12 -24.66 -18.34 -16.61
C SER A 12 -23.30 -18.04 -17.26
N GLU A 13 -23.28 -17.31 -18.38
CA GLU A 13 -22.05 -16.88 -19.03
C GLU A 13 -21.39 -15.67 -18.33
N LEU A 14 -22.19 -14.83 -17.66
CA LEU A 14 -21.69 -13.67 -16.90
C LEU A 14 -21.07 -14.05 -15.55
N ILE A 15 -21.58 -15.11 -14.90
CA ILE A 15 -21.16 -15.49 -13.54
C ILE A 15 -19.65 -15.80 -13.45
N PRO A 16 -19.05 -16.64 -14.31
CA PRO A 16 -17.61 -16.95 -14.22
C PRO A 16 -16.69 -15.73 -14.35
N PRO A 17 -16.81 -14.86 -15.38
CA PRO A 17 -15.95 -13.68 -15.48
C PRO A 17 -16.28 -12.61 -14.42
N PHE A 18 -17.50 -12.55 -13.91
CA PHE A 18 -17.87 -11.69 -12.78
C PHE A 18 -17.19 -12.12 -11.48
N ALA A 19 -17.33 -13.39 -11.10
CA ALA A 19 -16.67 -13.94 -9.92
C ALA A 19 -15.15 -13.79 -10.02
N PHE A 20 -14.60 -14.03 -11.22
CA PHE A 20 -13.19 -13.83 -11.51
C PHE A 20 -12.74 -12.38 -11.32
N GLY A 21 -13.39 -11.42 -11.99
CA GLY A 21 -13.07 -10.01 -11.87
C GLY A 21 -13.20 -9.51 -10.43
N GLY A 22 -14.27 -9.93 -9.73
CA GLY A 22 -14.52 -9.58 -8.34
C GLY A 22 -13.43 -10.09 -7.40
N ALA A 23 -13.04 -11.36 -7.53
CA ALA A 23 -11.95 -11.95 -6.75
C ALA A 23 -10.60 -11.28 -7.06
N LEU A 24 -10.29 -11.06 -8.34
CA LEU A 24 -9.04 -10.43 -8.79
C LEU A 24 -8.91 -9.01 -8.24
N PHE A 25 -9.89 -8.14 -8.47
CA PHE A 25 -9.84 -6.76 -7.98
C PHE A 25 -9.81 -6.70 -6.45
N THR A 26 -10.60 -7.54 -5.77
CA THR A 26 -10.65 -7.57 -4.31
C THR A 26 -9.31 -8.03 -3.72
N PHE A 27 -8.69 -9.05 -4.32
CA PHE A 27 -7.35 -9.52 -3.93
C PHE A 27 -6.28 -8.43 -4.08
N PHE A 28 -6.25 -7.75 -5.23
CA PHE A 28 -5.30 -6.66 -5.48
C PHE A 28 -5.52 -5.44 -4.58
N LEU A 29 -6.75 -5.16 -4.15
CA LEU A 29 -6.99 -4.08 -3.18
C LEU A 29 -6.62 -4.47 -1.74
N ILE A 30 -6.75 -5.76 -1.40
CA ILE A 30 -6.44 -6.27 -0.06
C ILE A 30 -4.93 -6.39 0.16
N ILE A 31 -4.15 -6.81 -0.85
CA ILE A 31 -2.72 -7.10 -0.68
C ILE A 31 -1.93 -5.90 -0.14
N ASP A 32 -2.19 -4.69 -0.67
CA ASP A 32 -1.62 -3.43 -0.21
C ASP A 32 -1.94 -3.15 1.27
N ARG A 33 -3.16 -3.52 1.70
CA ARG A 33 -3.64 -3.28 3.07
C ARG A 33 -3.10 -4.28 4.07
N ILE A 34 -2.91 -5.53 3.66
CA ILE A 34 -2.32 -6.57 4.51
C ILE A 34 -0.94 -6.08 4.96
N TYR A 35 -0.11 -5.54 4.07
CA TYR A 35 1.22 -5.04 4.43
C TYR A 35 1.16 -4.00 5.58
N HIS A 36 0.28 -3.00 5.45
CA HIS A 36 0.11 -1.97 6.48
C HIS A 36 -0.47 -2.50 7.79
N LEU A 37 -1.43 -3.42 7.74
CA LEU A 37 -2.05 -4.00 8.93
C LEU A 37 -1.13 -5.01 9.63
N THR A 38 -0.27 -5.70 8.88
CA THR A 38 0.74 -6.59 9.44
C THR A 38 1.70 -5.81 10.33
N ASP A 39 2.03 -4.55 10.01
CA ASP A 39 2.85 -3.70 10.91
C ASP A 39 2.20 -3.50 12.30
N LEU A 40 0.88 -3.55 12.42
CA LEU A 40 0.21 -3.49 13.74
C LEU A 40 0.47 -4.77 14.56
N VAL A 41 0.35 -5.95 13.95
CA VAL A 41 0.69 -7.23 14.62
C VAL A 41 2.16 -7.22 15.04
N VAL A 42 2.99 -6.78 14.11
CA VAL A 42 4.44 -6.88 14.14
C VAL A 42 5.09 -5.90 15.11
N THR A 43 4.78 -4.61 14.98
CA THR A 43 5.47 -3.54 15.71
C THR A 43 4.77 -3.24 17.02
N LYS A 44 3.44 -3.44 17.08
CA LYS A 44 2.63 -3.08 18.25
C LYS A 44 2.17 -4.29 19.06
N GLY A 45 2.58 -5.51 18.69
CA GLY A 45 2.25 -6.74 19.43
C GLY A 45 0.75 -7.09 19.42
N VAL A 46 0.03 -6.69 18.37
CA VAL A 46 -1.42 -6.86 18.28
C VAL A 46 -1.77 -8.31 17.90
N PRO A 47 -2.59 -9.04 18.67
CA PRO A 47 -3.02 -10.39 18.31
C PRO A 47 -3.56 -10.50 16.88
N PHE A 48 -3.13 -11.54 16.15
CA PHE A 48 -3.44 -11.72 14.72
C PHE A 48 -4.94 -11.70 14.41
N TYR A 49 -5.76 -12.30 15.27
CA TYR A 49 -7.22 -12.33 15.06
C TYR A 49 -7.85 -10.93 15.03
N LEU A 50 -7.28 -9.96 15.75
CA LEU A 50 -7.75 -8.56 15.72
C LEU A 50 -7.43 -7.91 14.38
N VAL A 51 -6.30 -8.26 13.76
CA VAL A 51 -5.94 -7.77 12.43
C VAL A 51 -6.78 -8.42 11.33
N VAL A 52 -7.08 -9.71 11.44
CA VAL A 52 -8.08 -10.36 10.57
C VAL A 52 -9.43 -9.66 10.71
N GLN A 53 -9.86 -9.32 11.93
CA GLN A 53 -11.10 -8.60 12.18
C GLN A 53 -11.10 -7.20 11.55
N LEU A 54 -9.99 -6.45 11.64
CA LEU A 54 -9.82 -5.17 10.92
C LEU A 54 -9.94 -5.36 9.41
N LEU A 55 -9.31 -6.40 8.85
CA LEU A 55 -9.39 -6.70 7.42
C LEU A 55 -10.83 -7.01 6.99
N VAL A 56 -11.55 -7.80 7.80
CA VAL A 56 -12.97 -8.11 7.56
C VAL A 56 -13.82 -6.84 7.55
N TYR A 57 -13.55 -5.87 8.43
CA TYR A 57 -14.25 -4.58 8.40
C TYR A 57 -13.91 -3.72 7.18
N MET A 58 -12.77 -3.94 6.51
CA MET A 58 -12.42 -3.25 5.27
C MET A 58 -13.03 -3.89 4.01
N LEU A 59 -13.39 -5.18 4.07
CA LEU A 59 -13.95 -5.91 2.91
C LEU A 59 -15.19 -5.25 2.29
N PRO A 60 -16.19 -4.77 3.05
CA PRO A 60 -17.37 -4.10 2.48
C PRO A 60 -17.01 -2.89 1.60
N SER A 61 -16.04 -2.09 2.04
CA SER A 61 -15.54 -0.92 1.30
C SER A 61 -14.91 -1.35 -0.03
N PHE A 62 -14.10 -2.42 -0.03
CA PHE A 62 -13.54 -2.97 -1.28
C PHE A 62 -14.62 -3.51 -2.20
N LEU A 63 -15.53 -4.35 -1.70
CA LEU A 63 -16.61 -4.93 -2.49
C LEU A 63 -17.50 -3.86 -3.13
N ALA A 64 -17.76 -2.76 -2.43
CA ALA A 64 -18.53 -1.64 -2.99
C ALA A 64 -17.90 -1.05 -4.27
N HIS A 65 -16.57 -1.11 -4.41
CA HIS A 65 -15.85 -0.65 -5.60
C HIS A 65 -15.65 -1.78 -6.62
N THR A 66 -15.33 -2.99 -6.17
CA THR A 66 -14.97 -4.09 -7.07
C THR A 66 -16.17 -4.72 -7.76
N LEU A 67 -17.36 -4.70 -7.17
CA LEU A 67 -18.56 -5.29 -7.80
C LEU A 67 -18.97 -4.59 -9.11
N PRO A 68 -19.08 -3.25 -9.20
CA PRO A 68 -19.33 -2.57 -10.48
C PRO A 68 -18.23 -2.82 -11.52
N MET A 69 -16.96 -2.83 -11.10
CA MET A 69 -15.81 -3.09 -11.99
C MET A 69 -15.83 -4.53 -12.54
N ALA A 70 -16.14 -5.50 -11.67
CA ALA A 70 -16.26 -6.90 -12.03
C ALA A 70 -17.42 -7.12 -13.02
N LEU A 71 -18.55 -6.43 -12.84
CA LEU A 71 -19.68 -6.50 -13.75
C LEU A 71 -19.31 -5.99 -15.16
N LEU A 72 -18.60 -4.85 -15.24
CA LEU A 72 -18.12 -4.31 -16.50
C LEU A 72 -17.22 -5.32 -17.26
N ILE A 73 -16.25 -5.91 -16.56
CA ILE A 73 -15.39 -6.96 -17.13
C ILE A 73 -16.21 -8.17 -17.55
N ALA A 74 -17.15 -8.61 -16.71
CA ALA A 74 -17.99 -9.77 -17.00
C ALA A 74 -18.78 -9.61 -18.30
N ILE A 75 -19.40 -8.44 -18.49
CA ILE A 75 -20.20 -8.15 -19.68
C ILE A 75 -19.32 -8.08 -20.93
N LEU A 76 -18.14 -7.46 -20.84
CA LEU A 76 -17.22 -7.36 -21.98
C LEU A 76 -16.60 -8.71 -22.35
N LEU A 77 -16.23 -9.54 -21.37
CA LEU A 77 -15.66 -10.87 -21.62
C LEU A 77 -16.71 -11.87 -22.11
N ALA A 78 -17.86 -11.96 -21.44
CA ALA A 78 -18.95 -12.84 -21.84
C ALA A 78 -19.51 -12.42 -23.20
N GLY A 79 -19.83 -11.13 -23.37
CA GLY A 79 -20.33 -10.60 -24.63
C GLY A 79 -19.29 -10.70 -25.75
N GLY A 80 -18.01 -10.45 -25.47
CA GLY A 80 -16.93 -10.64 -26.43
C GLY A 80 -16.74 -12.09 -26.87
N ARG A 81 -16.89 -13.06 -25.94
CA ARG A 81 -16.90 -14.50 -26.29
C ARG A 81 -18.09 -14.83 -27.19
N LEU A 82 -19.31 -14.46 -26.77
CA LEU A 82 -20.53 -14.72 -27.52
C LEU A 82 -20.51 -14.06 -28.92
N ALA A 83 -19.89 -12.88 -29.04
CA ALA A 83 -19.70 -12.20 -30.32
C ALA A 83 -18.65 -12.88 -31.20
N GLY A 84 -17.54 -13.33 -30.61
CA GLY A 84 -16.45 -14.03 -31.30
C GLY A 84 -16.85 -15.41 -31.81
N ASP A 85 -17.66 -16.14 -31.03
CA ASP A 85 -18.23 -17.44 -31.39
C ASP A 85 -19.46 -17.30 -32.33
N LEU A 86 -19.75 -16.08 -32.82
CA LEU A 86 -20.86 -15.74 -33.70
C LEU A 86 -22.26 -16.02 -33.13
N GLU A 87 -22.37 -16.39 -31.85
CA GLU A 87 -23.65 -16.68 -31.19
C GLU A 87 -24.58 -15.47 -31.18
N ILE A 88 -24.05 -14.27 -30.97
CA ILE A 88 -24.86 -13.04 -31.01
C ILE A 88 -25.42 -12.79 -32.41
N ILE A 89 -24.66 -13.10 -33.46
CA ILE A 89 -25.11 -12.94 -34.84
C ILE A 89 -26.20 -13.98 -35.14
N ALA A 90 -26.02 -15.23 -34.71
CA ALA A 90 -27.02 -16.28 -34.85
C ALA A 90 -28.33 -15.93 -34.12
N LEU A 91 -28.25 -15.41 -32.89
CA LEU A 91 -29.41 -14.96 -32.13
C LEU A 91 -30.14 -13.80 -32.82
N LYS A 92 -29.40 -12.83 -33.36
CA LYS A 92 -29.98 -11.73 -34.14
C LYS A 92 -30.64 -12.21 -35.43
N ALA A 93 -30.01 -13.14 -36.15
CA ALA A 93 -30.58 -13.75 -37.35
C ALA A 93 -31.87 -14.55 -37.04
N ALA A 94 -31.97 -15.13 -35.84
CA ALA A 94 -33.20 -15.77 -35.34
C ALA A 94 -34.28 -14.77 -34.88
N GLY A 95 -34.11 -13.47 -35.13
CA GLY A 95 -35.07 -12.42 -34.80
C GLY A 95 -34.98 -11.89 -33.35
N VAL A 96 -33.94 -12.25 -32.58
CA VAL A 96 -33.77 -11.74 -31.21
C VAL A 96 -33.15 -10.34 -31.25
N SER A 97 -33.92 -9.34 -30.79
CA SER A 97 -33.43 -7.96 -30.76
C SER A 97 -32.32 -7.74 -29.72
N ALA A 98 -31.46 -6.74 -29.95
CA ALA A 98 -30.41 -6.35 -29.01
C ALA A 98 -30.96 -5.95 -27.63
N PHE A 99 -32.13 -5.31 -27.59
CA PHE A 99 -32.82 -4.98 -26.33
C PHE A 99 -33.26 -6.22 -25.57
N ARG A 100 -33.69 -7.28 -26.25
CA ARG A 100 -34.05 -8.54 -25.60
C ARG A 100 -32.84 -9.21 -24.97
N LEU A 101 -31.70 -9.21 -25.67
CA LEU A 101 -30.42 -9.72 -25.16
C LEU A 101 -29.89 -8.90 -23.98
N PHE A 102 -30.20 -7.60 -23.93
CA PHE A 102 -29.80 -6.71 -22.82
C PHE A 102 -30.59 -6.96 -21.52
N ARG A 103 -31.85 -7.41 -21.59
CA ARG A 103 -32.70 -7.61 -20.39
C ARG A 103 -32.07 -8.47 -19.28
N PRO A 104 -31.52 -9.68 -19.55
CA PRO A 104 -30.87 -10.47 -18.51
C PRO A 104 -29.62 -9.78 -17.94
N VAL A 105 -28.87 -9.05 -18.78
CA VAL A 105 -27.70 -8.25 -18.34
C VAL A 105 -28.14 -7.12 -17.41
N LEU A 106 -29.22 -6.42 -17.75
CA LEU A 106 -29.80 -5.37 -16.94
C LEU A 106 -30.33 -5.90 -15.61
N ALA A 107 -30.95 -7.08 -15.59
CA ALA A 107 -31.40 -7.72 -14.37
C ALA A 107 -30.23 -8.03 -13.41
N VAL A 108 -29.12 -8.56 -13.94
CA VAL A 108 -27.88 -8.76 -13.15
C VAL A 108 -27.35 -7.42 -12.65
N ALA A 109 -27.31 -6.38 -13.50
CA ALA A 109 -26.83 -5.06 -13.11
C ALA A 109 -27.68 -4.41 -12.01
N LEU A 110 -29.00 -4.60 -12.03
CA LEU A 110 -29.92 -4.15 -10.96
C LEU A 110 -29.65 -4.89 -9.65
N VAL A 111 -29.41 -6.21 -9.69
CA VAL A 111 -29.04 -6.98 -8.50
C VAL A 111 -27.71 -6.47 -7.92
N ILE A 112 -26.69 -6.28 -8.76
CA ILE A 112 -25.39 -5.75 -8.32
C ILE A 112 -25.55 -4.34 -7.74
N THR A 113 -26.36 -3.48 -8.38
CA THR A 113 -26.67 -2.15 -7.86
C THR A 113 -27.31 -2.21 -6.48
N GLY A 114 -28.28 -3.11 -6.26
CA GLY A 114 -28.91 -3.33 -4.96
C GLY A 114 -27.92 -3.81 -3.89
N VAL A 115 -27.04 -4.75 -4.24
CA VAL A 115 -25.98 -5.24 -3.34
C VAL A 115 -24.99 -4.12 -3.01
N THR A 116 -24.50 -3.38 -4.00
CA THR A 116 -23.58 -2.24 -3.80
C THR A 116 -24.25 -1.11 -3.00
N ALA A 117 -25.54 -0.86 -3.19
CA ALA A 117 -26.31 0.09 -2.39
C ALA A 117 -26.42 -0.37 -0.94
N GLY A 118 -26.72 -1.65 -0.68
CA GLY A 118 -26.71 -2.22 0.66
C GLY A 118 -25.35 -2.08 1.35
N LEU A 119 -24.26 -2.36 0.63
CA LEU A 119 -22.89 -2.18 1.13
C LEU A 119 -22.61 -0.72 1.47
N THR A 120 -22.86 0.21 0.55
CA THR A 120 -22.51 1.63 0.72
C THR A 120 -23.38 2.38 1.72
N LEU A 121 -24.70 2.10 1.76
CA LEU A 121 -25.65 2.84 2.57
C LEU A 121 -25.73 2.33 4.01
N ALA A 122 -25.54 1.01 4.22
CA ALA A 122 -25.72 0.37 5.53
C ALA A 122 -24.44 -0.29 6.06
N VAL A 123 -23.80 -1.18 5.29
CA VAL A 123 -22.71 -2.02 5.80
C VAL A 123 -21.43 -1.22 6.02
N ASN A 124 -21.02 -0.38 5.07
CA ASN A 124 -19.79 0.42 5.12
C ASN A 124 -19.73 1.35 6.35
N PRO A 125 -20.75 2.17 6.67
CA PRO A 125 -20.67 3.04 7.84
C PRO A 125 -20.61 2.24 9.15
N LEU A 126 -21.28 1.08 9.24
CA LEU A 126 -21.19 0.21 10.41
C LEU A 126 -19.80 -0.43 10.52
N ALA A 127 -19.28 -0.96 9.41
CA ALA A 127 -17.96 -1.59 9.35
C ALA A 127 -16.85 -0.58 9.67
N ASN A 128 -16.94 0.65 9.15
CA ASN A 128 -15.99 1.72 9.47
C ASN A 128 -16.03 2.11 10.95
N ARG A 129 -17.21 2.19 11.56
CA ARG A 129 -17.32 2.45 13.01
C ARG A 129 -16.69 1.38 13.85
N GLU A 130 -16.97 0.11 13.54
CA GLU A 130 -16.35 -1.00 14.26
C GLU A 130 -14.85 -1.07 13.98
N PHE A 131 -14.41 -0.77 12.76
CA PHE A 131 -12.99 -0.63 12.41
C PHE A 131 -12.30 0.43 13.28
N GLN A 132 -12.85 1.65 13.35
CA GLN A 132 -12.28 2.74 14.17
C GLN A 132 -12.33 2.40 15.66
N ARG A 133 -13.43 1.82 16.16
CA ARG A 133 -13.55 1.37 17.55
C ARG A 133 -12.52 0.30 17.89
N GLN A 134 -12.34 -0.67 16.99
CA GLN A 134 -11.39 -1.75 17.15
C GLN A 134 -9.95 -1.25 17.11
N LEU A 135 -9.63 -0.37 16.16
CA LEU A 135 -8.34 0.32 16.12
C LEU A 135 -8.06 1.08 17.42
N PHE A 136 -9.04 1.84 17.93
CA PHE A 136 -8.89 2.57 19.19
C PHE A 136 -8.62 1.62 20.38
N ARG A 137 -9.38 0.53 20.49
CA ARG A 137 -9.16 -0.51 21.53
C ARG A 137 -7.77 -1.13 21.43
N ILE A 138 -7.32 -1.43 20.22
CA ILE A 138 -5.98 -1.97 19.97
C ILE A 138 -4.91 -0.98 20.42
N VAL A 139 -5.02 0.29 20.01
CA VAL A 139 -4.09 1.35 20.39
C VAL A 139 -4.05 1.54 21.91
N GLN A 140 -5.20 1.49 22.59
CA GLN A 140 -5.29 1.65 24.05
C GLN A 140 -4.67 0.44 24.78
N ALA A 141 -5.05 -0.79 24.42
CA ALA A 141 -4.55 -2.02 25.04
C ALA A 141 -3.06 -2.27 24.79
N ARG A 142 -2.50 -1.69 23.72
CA ARG A 142 -1.11 -1.83 23.28
C ARG A 142 -0.34 -0.50 23.30
N ALA A 143 -0.83 0.48 24.07
CA ALA A 143 -0.15 1.76 24.19
C ALA A 143 1.23 1.62 24.82
N ALA A 144 1.36 0.73 25.80
CA ALA A 144 2.62 0.46 26.49
C ALA A 144 3.60 -0.37 25.65
N SER A 145 3.10 -1.26 24.78
CA SER A 145 3.91 -2.03 23.83
C SER A 145 4.41 -1.21 22.63
N GLY A 146 3.89 0.01 22.47
CA GLY A 146 4.32 0.95 21.43
C GLY A 146 5.52 1.82 21.83
N LEU A 147 5.96 1.80 23.09
CA LEU A 147 7.18 2.46 23.53
C LEU A 147 8.38 1.55 23.26
N GLN A 148 9.26 2.00 22.36
CA GLN A 148 10.52 1.33 22.07
C GLN A 148 11.61 1.80 23.04
N GLU A 149 12.37 0.83 23.57
CA GLU A 149 13.58 1.09 24.37
C GLU A 149 14.62 1.83 23.55
N ARG A 150 15.30 2.79 24.18
CA ARG A 150 16.41 3.59 23.62
C ARG A 150 16.05 4.39 22.37
N VAL A 151 14.76 4.57 22.11
CA VAL A 151 14.25 5.34 20.96
C VAL A 151 13.38 6.47 21.48
N PHE A 152 13.45 7.63 20.82
CA PHE A 152 12.53 8.73 21.09
C PHE A 152 11.15 8.41 20.49
N ASN A 153 10.19 8.08 21.36
CA ASN A 153 8.84 7.72 20.96
C ASN A 153 7.99 8.98 20.82
N THR A 154 7.55 9.27 19.59
CA THR A 154 6.64 10.39 19.25
C THR A 154 5.17 9.95 19.17
N THR A 155 4.85 8.75 19.66
CA THR A 155 3.54 8.10 19.54
C THR A 155 2.39 8.93 20.13
N PHE A 156 2.66 9.83 21.07
CA PHE A 156 1.67 10.62 21.79
C PHE A 156 1.57 12.09 21.32
N GLY A 157 2.09 12.41 20.13
CA GLY A 157 2.02 13.77 19.54
C GLY A 157 3.08 14.69 20.10
N ASP A 158 2.64 15.82 20.66
CA ASP A 158 3.51 16.85 21.24
C ASP A 158 4.14 16.43 22.59
N VAL A 159 4.19 15.12 22.87
CA VAL A 159 4.87 14.54 24.03
C VAL A 159 5.83 13.47 23.52
N ILE A 160 7.13 13.73 23.70
CA ILE A 160 8.21 12.85 23.25
C ILE A 160 8.70 12.07 24.46
N ILE A 161 8.68 10.74 24.37
CA ILE A 161 9.04 9.87 25.49
C ILE A 161 10.23 9.00 25.08
N TYR A 162 11.33 9.16 25.79
CA TYR A 162 12.48 8.29 25.76
C TYR A 162 12.45 7.38 26.99
N VAL A 163 12.74 6.08 26.79
CA VAL A 163 12.81 5.08 27.86
C VAL A 163 14.07 4.24 27.66
N GLU A 164 14.88 4.06 28.71
CA GLU A 164 16.12 3.29 28.63
C GLU A 164 15.85 1.78 28.59
N ASP A 165 14.96 1.30 29.45
CA ASP A 165 14.63 -0.12 29.60
C ASP A 165 13.12 -0.29 29.88
N VAL A 166 12.48 -1.20 29.17
CA VAL A 166 11.06 -1.54 29.29
C VAL A 166 10.99 -2.95 29.83
N SER A 167 10.35 -3.12 30.99
CA SER A 167 10.15 -4.46 31.57
C SER A 167 9.49 -5.42 30.57
N ALA A 168 9.79 -6.72 30.65
CA ALA A 168 9.10 -7.76 29.86
C ALA A 168 7.57 -7.75 30.04
N SER A 169 7.07 -7.22 31.17
CA SER A 169 5.63 -7.00 31.42
C SER A 169 5.05 -5.77 30.72
N GLN A 170 5.91 -4.91 30.15
CA GLN A 170 5.62 -3.63 29.49
C GLN A 170 4.88 -2.60 30.36
N VAL A 171 4.73 -2.85 31.66
CA VAL A 171 4.06 -1.93 32.61
C VAL A 171 5.06 -1.04 33.34
N ALA A 172 6.24 -1.58 33.66
CA ALA A 172 7.31 -0.85 34.34
C ALA A 172 8.35 -0.35 33.34
N LEU A 173 8.69 0.93 33.45
CA LEU A 173 9.64 1.65 32.61
C LEU A 173 10.80 2.12 33.51
N ARG A 174 12.03 2.10 33.00
CA ARG A 174 13.22 2.59 33.69
C ARG A 174 13.98 3.58 32.83
N GLY A 175 14.48 4.63 33.46
CA GLY A 175 15.22 5.70 32.80
C GLY A 175 14.37 6.45 31.78
N LEU A 176 13.51 7.35 32.25
CA LEU A 176 12.59 8.09 31.40
C LEU A 176 13.07 9.51 31.21
N LEU A 177 12.99 9.97 29.97
CA LEU A 177 13.11 11.37 29.60
C LEU A 177 11.89 11.74 28.76
N VAL A 178 11.12 12.72 29.23
CA VAL A 178 9.87 13.15 28.60
C VAL A 178 9.96 14.63 28.26
N SER A 179 9.77 14.98 26.99
CA SER A 179 9.58 16.36 26.55
C SER A 179 8.09 16.60 26.37
N ASP A 180 7.55 17.60 27.08
CA ASP A 180 6.16 18.05 26.93
C ASP A 180 6.15 19.36 26.13
N GLU A 181 5.79 19.25 24.85
CA GLU A 181 5.81 20.33 23.85
C GLU A 181 4.40 20.87 23.56
N ARG A 182 3.40 20.50 24.37
CA ARG A 182 2.01 20.95 24.21
C ARG A 182 1.83 22.46 24.36
N ASP A 183 2.69 23.11 25.15
CA ASP A 183 2.72 24.56 25.29
C ASP A 183 3.98 25.13 24.61
N PRO A 184 3.86 25.82 23.47
CA PRO A 184 5.00 26.39 22.75
C PRO A 184 5.79 27.45 23.55
N LYS A 185 5.19 28.02 24.61
CA LYS A 185 5.82 29.04 25.44
C LYS A 185 6.68 28.48 26.56
N LEU A 186 6.56 27.18 26.85
CA LEU A 186 7.23 26.53 27.97
C LEU A 186 8.02 25.31 27.48
N SER A 187 9.31 25.28 27.81
CA SER A 187 10.18 24.13 27.61
C SER A 187 10.10 23.27 28.87
N ARG A 188 9.29 22.21 28.83
CA ARG A 188 9.13 21.27 29.95
C ARG A 188 9.78 19.93 29.61
N ILE A 189 10.86 19.63 30.33
CA ILE A 189 11.61 18.38 30.22
C ILE A 189 11.51 17.68 31.57
N ILE A 190 11.08 16.42 31.56
CA ILE A 190 10.84 15.64 32.76
C ILE A 190 11.75 14.42 32.70
N THR A 191 12.62 14.27 33.70
CA THR A 191 13.49 13.10 33.84
C THR A 191 13.06 12.28 35.03
N ALA A 192 12.97 10.96 34.91
CA ALA A 192 12.57 10.10 36.02
C ALA A 192 13.30 8.76 35.99
N ARG A 193 13.62 8.23 37.17
CA ARG A 193 14.29 6.93 37.30
C ARG A 193 13.38 5.78 36.91
N GLU A 194 12.12 5.82 37.35
CA GLU A 194 11.13 4.79 37.09
C GLU A 194 9.82 5.40 36.58
N GLY A 195 9.08 4.61 35.81
CA GLY A 195 7.79 5.02 35.27
C GLY A 195 6.85 3.84 35.18
N ARG A 196 5.55 4.12 35.21
CA ARG A 196 4.49 3.14 34.98
C ARG A 196 3.42 3.74 34.10
N LEU A 197 2.98 2.97 33.12
CA LEU A 197 1.82 3.33 32.31
C LEU A 197 0.55 2.77 32.97
N LEU A 198 -0.32 3.69 33.37
CA LEU A 198 -1.65 3.39 33.88
C LEU A 198 -2.65 3.66 32.76
N THR A 199 -3.53 2.70 32.52
CA THR A 199 -4.60 2.84 31.53
C THR A 199 -5.92 2.84 32.28
N ASP A 200 -6.74 3.86 32.05
CA ASP A 200 -8.11 3.92 32.56
C ASP A 200 -9.07 3.59 31.43
N GLU A 201 -9.74 2.45 31.54
CA GLU A 201 -10.71 1.97 30.55
C GLU A 201 -12.00 2.81 30.53
N LEU A 202 -12.40 3.38 31.67
CA LEU A 202 -13.65 4.14 31.81
C LEU A 202 -13.50 5.54 31.22
N ASP A 203 -12.41 6.24 31.56
CA ASP A 203 -12.17 7.62 31.12
C ASP A 203 -11.43 7.74 29.78
N ARG A 204 -11.01 6.60 29.18
CA ARG A 204 -10.24 6.54 27.93
C ARG A 204 -8.95 7.38 27.97
N ARG A 205 -8.28 7.40 29.13
CA ARG A 205 -7.03 8.15 29.34
C ARG A 205 -5.89 7.20 29.62
N ILE A 206 -4.71 7.57 29.12
CA ILE A 206 -3.46 6.89 29.43
C ILE A 206 -2.65 7.86 30.29
N THR A 207 -2.28 7.43 31.49
CA THR A 207 -1.50 8.25 32.42
C THR A 207 -0.12 7.62 32.58
N LEU A 208 0.92 8.37 32.24
CA LEU A 208 2.30 8.02 32.53
C LEU A 208 2.64 8.51 33.94
N ARG A 209 2.69 7.59 34.89
CA ARG A 209 3.14 7.86 36.25
C ARG A 209 4.65 7.77 36.31
N LEU A 210 5.30 8.90 36.55
CA LEU A 210 6.75 9.03 36.71
C LEU A 210 7.08 8.99 38.20
N LEU A 211 8.13 8.26 38.57
CA LEU A 211 8.53 8.03 39.96
C LEU A 211 9.98 8.48 40.16
N ASN A 212 10.22 9.19 41.26
CA ASN A 212 11.53 9.70 41.67
C ASN A 212 12.25 10.42 40.53
N GLY A 213 11.74 11.59 40.17
CA GLY A 213 12.21 12.36 39.04
C GLY A 213 12.25 13.85 39.32
N ALA A 214 12.48 14.63 38.26
CA ALA A 214 12.50 16.07 38.31
C ALA A 214 11.86 16.67 37.06
N VAL A 215 11.17 17.80 37.24
CA VAL A 215 10.65 18.62 36.15
C VAL A 215 11.56 19.83 35.98
N SER A 216 12.10 19.98 34.79
CA SER A 216 12.85 21.13 34.31
C SER A 216 11.94 21.97 33.42
N GLU A 217 11.52 23.13 33.92
CA GLU A 217 10.60 24.03 33.22
C GLU A 217 11.26 25.40 33.02
N ALA A 218 11.20 25.92 31.81
CA ALA A 218 11.63 27.28 31.52
C ALA A 218 10.83 27.92 30.40
N ASP A 219 10.76 29.26 30.44
CA ASP A 219 10.15 30.05 29.38
C ASP A 219 10.94 29.85 28.08
N VAL A 220 10.25 29.70 26.95
CA VAL A 220 10.88 29.54 25.64
C VAL A 220 11.22 30.91 25.06
N MET A 221 12.48 31.10 24.67
CA MET A 221 12.89 32.13 23.72
C MET A 221 12.58 31.62 22.32
N PRO A 222 11.71 32.30 21.54
CA PRO A 222 11.39 31.88 20.19
C PRO A 222 12.66 31.71 19.34
N ALA A 223 12.74 30.63 18.57
CA ALA A 223 13.72 30.54 17.50
C ALA A 223 13.45 31.66 16.49
N ASP A 224 14.49 32.40 16.07
CA ASP A 224 14.37 33.39 14.99
C ASP A 224 14.95 32.77 13.71
N PRO A 225 14.14 32.07 12.91
CA PRO A 225 14.63 31.41 11.70
C PRO A 225 15.04 32.44 10.64
N PRO A 226 15.92 32.07 9.68
CA PRO A 226 16.37 32.96 8.63
C PRO A 226 15.22 33.39 7.70
N LYS A 227 15.36 34.59 7.09
CA LYS A 227 14.34 35.19 6.20
C LYS A 227 13.98 34.23 5.05
N GLY A 228 12.77 33.68 5.07
CA GLY A 228 12.26 32.77 4.03
C GLY A 228 11.39 31.63 4.55
N LEU A 229 11.54 31.24 5.82
CA LEU A 229 10.63 30.31 6.51
C LEU A 229 9.54 31.10 7.26
N SER A 230 8.28 30.61 7.21
CA SER A 230 7.21 31.20 8.02
C SER A 230 7.54 31.04 9.51
N LYS A 231 7.31 32.07 10.32
CA LYS A 231 7.41 31.98 11.79
C LYS A 231 6.44 30.95 12.38
N ASP A 232 5.42 30.55 11.63
CA ASP A 232 4.48 29.48 12.02
C ASP A 232 5.09 28.07 11.90
N ALA A 233 6.25 27.91 11.25
CA ALA A 233 6.91 26.62 11.08
C ALA A 233 7.70 26.16 12.32
N THR A 234 8.12 27.10 13.17
CA THR A 234 8.77 26.84 14.46
C THR A 234 7.76 27.13 15.57
N SER A 235 7.24 26.10 16.21
CA SER A 235 6.31 26.26 17.33
C SER A 235 7.04 26.61 18.63
N GLY A 236 8.33 26.27 18.78
CA GLY A 236 9.11 26.48 20.01
C GLY A 236 10.45 27.22 19.80
N GLY A 237 11.41 26.92 20.68
CA GLY A 237 12.72 27.58 20.74
C GLY A 237 13.54 27.17 21.97
N ALA A 238 14.65 27.88 22.24
CA ALA A 238 15.56 27.58 23.34
C ALA A 238 15.00 28.03 24.70
N ALA A 239 15.36 27.37 25.80
CA ALA A 239 14.93 27.83 27.12
C ALA A 239 15.65 29.10 27.59
N SER A 240 14.88 30.12 27.97
CA SER A 240 15.32 31.41 28.48
C SER A 240 16.14 31.29 29.77
N ALA A 241 17.18 32.11 29.87
CA ALA A 241 17.97 32.26 31.09
C ALA A 241 17.19 32.93 32.24
N ALA A 242 16.12 33.69 31.95
CA ALA A 242 15.49 34.58 32.92
C ALA A 242 14.54 33.89 33.91
N ARG A 243 13.88 32.80 33.50
CA ARG A 243 12.95 32.04 34.34
C ARG A 243 13.14 30.55 34.11
N TYR A 244 13.81 29.93 35.06
CA TYR A 244 14.04 28.48 35.09
C TYR A 244 13.60 27.93 36.44
N ARG A 245 12.85 26.85 36.41
CA ARG A 245 12.38 26.13 37.58
C ARG A 245 12.76 24.67 37.46
N TYR A 246 13.49 24.17 38.45
CA TYR A 246 13.75 22.75 38.63
C TYR A 246 13.01 22.26 39.87
N THR A 247 12.17 21.24 39.71
CA THR A 247 11.32 20.73 40.79
C THR A 247 11.46 19.21 40.89
N LEU A 248 11.97 18.74 42.03
CA LEU A 248 12.04 17.32 42.35
C LEU A 248 10.66 16.79 42.75
N PHE A 249 10.33 15.57 42.34
CA PHE A 249 9.08 14.92 42.71
C PHE A 249 9.29 13.44 43.04
N GLY A 250 8.50 12.92 43.99
CA GLY A 250 8.40 11.49 44.25
C GLY A 250 7.47 10.78 43.25
N VAL A 251 6.34 11.41 42.91
CA VAL A 251 5.36 10.90 41.94
C VAL A 251 4.86 12.07 41.09
N TYR A 252 4.82 11.89 39.77
CA TYR A 252 4.25 12.85 38.82
C TYR A 252 3.41 12.12 37.78
N ASP A 253 2.13 12.44 37.71
CA ASP A 253 1.19 11.82 36.77
C ASP A 253 1.02 12.71 35.53
N LEU A 254 1.51 12.23 34.39
CA LEU A 254 1.38 12.88 33.10
C LEU A 254 0.26 12.23 32.28
N ASN A 255 -0.80 12.98 32.00
CA ASN A 255 -1.87 12.50 31.12
C ASN A 255 -1.45 12.60 29.65
N LEU A 256 -1.47 11.46 28.96
CA LEU A 256 -1.19 11.31 27.54
C LEU A 256 -2.52 11.28 26.77
N SER A 257 -2.63 12.12 25.74
CA SER A 257 -3.80 12.17 24.86
C SER A 257 -3.80 11.03 23.84
N VAL A 258 -4.83 10.18 23.88
CA VAL A 258 -5.01 9.01 22.98
C VAL A 258 -5.43 9.40 21.56
N ASP A 259 -5.85 10.66 21.35
CA ASP A 259 -6.21 11.16 20.02
C ASP A 259 -5.00 11.26 19.07
N SER A 260 -3.78 11.33 19.62
CA SER A 260 -2.55 11.55 18.85
C SER A 260 -1.97 10.31 18.15
N PRO A 261 -1.91 9.11 18.76
CA PRO A 261 -1.54 7.88 18.05
C PRO A 261 -2.35 7.62 16.78
N LEU A 262 -3.60 8.13 16.73
CA LEU A 262 -4.51 8.06 15.58
C LEU A 262 -4.35 9.21 14.57
N LYS A 263 -3.67 10.31 14.93
CA LYS A 263 -3.26 11.36 13.97
C LYS A 263 -2.04 10.91 13.15
N GLY A 264 -1.09 10.20 13.78
CA GLY A 264 0.10 9.66 13.14
C GLY A 264 -0.11 8.32 12.41
N ALA A 265 -1.08 7.51 12.87
CA ALA A 265 -1.59 6.42 12.03
C ALA A 265 -2.19 7.04 10.77
N PRO A 266 -1.83 6.59 9.56
CA PRO A 266 -2.50 7.07 8.36
C PRO A 266 -3.99 6.84 8.57
N ARG A 267 -4.79 7.91 8.71
CA ARG A 267 -6.25 7.78 8.66
C ARG A 267 -6.56 7.22 7.29
N ILE A 268 -6.82 5.90 7.25
CA ILE A 268 -6.98 5.14 6.01
C ILE A 268 -8.18 5.68 5.22
N GLU A 269 -9.16 6.27 5.92
CA GLU A 269 -10.36 6.85 5.31
C GLU A 269 -10.69 8.26 5.86
N LYS A 270 -11.39 9.06 5.04
CA LYS A 270 -11.83 10.42 5.38
C LYS A 270 -12.96 10.37 6.43
N PRO A 271 -13.02 11.30 7.41
CA PRO A 271 -13.95 11.24 8.54
C PRO A 271 -15.43 11.26 8.14
N GLU A 272 -15.78 11.84 7.00
CA GLU A 272 -17.15 11.81 6.45
C GLU A 272 -17.65 10.39 6.14
N LYS A 273 -16.75 9.41 5.94
CA LYS A 273 -17.12 8.02 5.68
C LYS A 273 -17.59 7.26 6.93
N ASP A 274 -17.27 7.73 8.14
CA ASP A 274 -17.63 7.07 9.40
C ASP A 274 -19.10 7.31 9.81
N LEU A 275 -19.73 8.31 9.19
CA LEU A 275 -21.08 8.77 9.53
C LEU A 275 -22.15 7.89 8.87
N THR A 276 -23.24 7.59 9.58
CA THR A 276 -24.45 7.00 8.98
C THR A 276 -25.15 8.04 8.10
N LEU A 277 -26.11 7.61 7.27
CA LEU A 277 -26.91 8.54 6.46
C LEU A 277 -27.61 9.62 7.28
N ALA A 278 -28.19 9.23 8.43
CA ALA A 278 -28.89 10.17 9.32
C ALA A 278 -27.92 11.20 9.92
N GLU A 279 -26.77 10.75 10.41
CA GLU A 279 -25.75 11.65 10.98
C GLU A 279 -25.09 12.53 9.92
N LEU A 280 -24.88 12.01 8.70
CA LEU A 280 -24.36 12.77 7.58
C LEU A 280 -25.35 13.88 7.18
N ALA A 281 -26.65 13.56 7.10
CA ALA A 281 -27.70 14.54 6.80
C ALA A 281 -27.83 15.60 7.91
N ALA A 282 -27.73 15.19 9.18
CA ALA A 282 -27.70 16.11 10.31
C ALA A 282 -26.47 17.04 10.23
N ARG A 283 -25.27 16.50 9.98
CA ARG A 283 -24.05 17.31 9.86
C ARG A 283 -24.09 18.30 8.71
N VAL A 284 -24.70 17.90 7.59
CA VAL A 284 -24.97 18.78 6.44
C VAL A 284 -25.97 19.90 6.79
N ALA A 285 -26.93 19.63 7.68
CA ALA A 285 -27.89 20.62 8.15
C ALA A 285 -27.26 21.59 9.17
N ASP A 286 -26.39 21.11 10.06
CA ASP A 286 -25.67 21.94 11.03
C ASP A 286 -24.72 22.92 10.33
N LEU A 287 -23.98 22.43 9.32
CA LEU A 287 -23.01 23.22 8.56
C LEU A 287 -23.66 24.08 7.46
N ARG A 288 -24.95 24.41 7.56
CA ARG A 288 -25.64 25.25 6.55
C ARG A 288 -24.98 26.61 6.35
N ALA A 289 -24.41 27.20 7.40
CA ALA A 289 -23.73 28.49 7.35
C ALA A 289 -22.32 28.42 6.74
N ASP A 290 -21.60 27.32 6.93
CA ASP A 290 -20.25 27.12 6.40
C ASP A 290 -20.26 26.27 5.13
N ARG A 291 -20.25 26.94 3.96
CA ARG A 291 -20.28 26.26 2.66
C ARG A 291 -19.05 25.38 2.41
N HIS A 292 -17.87 25.78 2.88
CA HIS A 292 -16.63 25.03 2.66
C HIS A 292 -16.60 23.77 3.52
N GLY A 293 -16.92 23.90 4.82
CA GLY A 293 -17.03 22.75 5.72
C GLY A 293 -18.15 21.79 5.36
N ARG A 294 -19.24 22.26 4.75
CA ARG A 294 -20.38 21.44 4.31
C ARG A 294 -20.11 20.62 3.06
N ALA A 295 -19.24 21.08 2.15
CA ALA A 295 -19.05 20.47 0.84
C ALA A 295 -18.61 18.98 0.89
N PRO A 296 -17.64 18.56 1.72
CA PRO A 296 -17.22 17.16 1.82
C PRO A 296 -18.37 16.22 2.23
N TYR A 297 -19.19 16.61 3.20
CA TYR A 297 -20.32 15.80 3.68
C TYR A 297 -21.46 15.71 2.65
N LEU A 298 -21.73 16.78 1.92
CA LEU A 298 -22.70 16.76 0.81
C LEU A 298 -22.24 15.87 -0.34
N ILE A 299 -20.95 15.94 -0.69
CA ILE A 299 -20.34 15.10 -1.72
C ILE A 299 -20.49 13.62 -1.35
N GLU A 300 -20.14 13.27 -0.11
CA GLU A 300 -20.26 11.90 0.39
C GLU A 300 -21.72 11.42 0.37
N LEU A 301 -22.68 12.28 0.71
CA LEU A 301 -24.11 11.96 0.65
C LEU A 301 -24.51 11.55 -0.77
N HIS A 302 -24.17 12.37 -1.78
CA HIS A 302 -24.50 12.06 -3.16
C HIS A 302 -23.74 10.83 -3.69
N LYS A 303 -22.49 10.62 -3.26
CA LYS A 303 -21.66 9.48 -3.67
C LYS A 303 -22.26 8.14 -3.26
N ARG A 304 -22.81 8.06 -2.05
CA ARG A 304 -23.44 6.82 -1.54
C ARG A 304 -24.60 6.33 -2.41
N PHE A 305 -25.27 7.23 -3.14
CA PHE A 305 -26.31 6.86 -4.11
C PHE A 305 -25.78 6.74 -5.54
N ALA A 306 -24.82 7.57 -5.93
CA ALA A 306 -24.27 7.57 -7.29
C ALA A 306 -23.37 6.36 -7.58
N LEU A 307 -22.56 5.90 -6.62
CA LEU A 307 -21.64 4.78 -6.82
C LEU A 307 -22.35 3.44 -7.08
N PRO A 308 -23.41 3.05 -6.35
CA PRO A 308 -24.18 1.86 -6.70
C PRO A 308 -24.74 1.89 -8.11
N LEU A 309 -25.26 3.04 -8.56
CA LEU A 309 -25.83 3.21 -9.88
C LEU A 309 -24.79 3.08 -11.00
N ALA A 310 -23.50 3.25 -10.71
CA ALA A 310 -22.42 3.04 -11.68
C ALA A 310 -22.47 1.62 -12.29
N ALA A 311 -22.94 0.60 -11.56
CA ALA A 311 -23.10 -0.75 -12.09
C ALA A 311 -24.10 -0.82 -13.26
N LEU A 312 -25.22 -0.09 -13.19
CA LEU A 312 -26.19 0.03 -14.30
C LEU A 312 -25.58 0.77 -15.48
N VAL A 313 -24.90 1.86 -15.20
CA VAL A 313 -24.24 2.70 -16.20
C VAL A 313 -23.18 1.91 -16.95
N PHE A 314 -22.35 1.15 -16.23
CA PHE A 314 -21.36 0.25 -16.82
C PHE A 314 -22.02 -0.83 -17.66
N ALA A 315 -23.11 -1.45 -17.22
CA ALA A 315 -23.81 -2.44 -18.02
C ALA A 315 -24.33 -1.85 -19.35
N LEU A 316 -24.86 -0.62 -19.31
CA LEU A 316 -25.39 0.08 -20.47
C LEU A 316 -24.30 0.44 -21.49
N VAL A 317 -23.09 0.75 -21.04
CA VAL A 317 -21.94 1.05 -21.93
C VAL A 317 -21.24 -0.23 -22.40
N ALA A 318 -21.06 -1.19 -21.51
CA ALA A 318 -20.32 -2.43 -21.74
C ALA A 318 -21.00 -3.32 -22.77
N PHE A 319 -22.32 -3.50 -22.65
CA PHE A 319 -23.05 -4.48 -23.45
C PHE A 319 -23.06 -4.15 -24.96
N PRO A 320 -23.38 -2.92 -25.39
CA PRO A 320 -23.28 -2.54 -26.80
C PRO A 320 -21.85 -2.67 -27.34
N LEU A 321 -20.85 -2.30 -26.54
CA LEU A 321 -19.45 -2.40 -26.94
C LEU A 321 -19.00 -3.86 -27.10
N ALA A 322 -19.45 -4.73 -26.21
CA ALA A 322 -19.17 -6.16 -26.27
C ALA A 322 -19.72 -6.80 -27.56
N ILE A 323 -20.96 -6.45 -27.94
CA ILE A 323 -21.59 -6.97 -29.16
C ILE A 323 -20.86 -6.50 -30.43
N ARG A 324 -20.40 -5.25 -30.46
CA ARG A 324 -19.78 -4.66 -31.65
C ARG A 324 -18.34 -5.09 -31.87
N SER A 325 -17.66 -5.58 -30.83
CA SER A 325 -16.28 -6.06 -30.90
C SER A 325 -16.21 -7.45 -31.58
N HIS A 326 -16.51 -7.50 -32.88
CA HIS A 326 -16.53 -8.75 -33.66
C HIS A 326 -15.14 -9.40 -33.87
N ARG A 327 -14.04 -8.69 -33.56
CA ARG A 327 -12.66 -9.16 -33.81
C ARG A 327 -11.65 -8.85 -32.70
N GLY A 328 -12.07 -8.17 -31.65
CA GLY A 328 -11.20 -7.93 -30.50
C GLY A 328 -11.19 -9.16 -29.61
N GLY A 329 -10.09 -9.93 -29.61
CA GLY A 329 -9.91 -11.03 -28.66
C GLY A 329 -10.04 -10.59 -27.20
N ARG A 330 -9.95 -11.52 -26.25
CA ARG A 330 -10.12 -11.26 -24.80
C ARG A 330 -9.30 -10.07 -24.29
N SER A 331 -8.13 -9.81 -24.86
CA SER A 331 -7.26 -8.67 -24.55
C SER A 331 -7.93 -7.31 -24.82
N VAL A 332 -8.73 -7.18 -25.88
CA VAL A 332 -9.47 -5.94 -26.20
C VAL A 332 -10.59 -5.70 -25.20
N ALA A 333 -11.24 -6.76 -24.70
CA ALA A 333 -12.25 -6.64 -23.65
C ALA A 333 -11.64 -6.12 -22.33
N PHE A 334 -10.44 -6.58 -21.95
CA PHE A 334 -9.71 -6.06 -20.78
C PHE A 334 -9.24 -4.62 -20.98
N ALA A 335 -8.65 -4.29 -22.12
CA ALA A 335 -8.22 -2.91 -22.38
C ALA A 335 -9.41 -1.94 -22.45
N GLY A 336 -10.52 -2.37 -23.04
CA GLY A 336 -11.76 -1.60 -23.11
C GLY A 336 -12.41 -1.39 -21.75
N SER A 337 -12.50 -2.42 -20.91
CA SER A 337 -13.02 -2.29 -19.54
C SER A 337 -12.17 -1.31 -18.74
N LEU A 338 -10.85 -1.40 -18.88
CA LEU A 338 -9.91 -0.50 -18.23
C LEU A 338 -10.11 0.96 -18.63
N ALA A 339 -10.17 1.23 -19.93
CA ALA A 339 -10.35 2.59 -20.45
C ALA A 339 -11.66 3.20 -19.96
N ILE A 340 -12.74 2.41 -19.92
CA ILE A 340 -14.04 2.82 -19.39
C ILE A 340 -13.94 3.15 -17.90
N LEU A 341 -13.34 2.27 -17.09
CA LEU A 341 -13.15 2.51 -15.65
C LEU A 341 -12.34 3.77 -15.39
N LEU A 342 -11.18 3.88 -16.03
CA LEU A 342 -10.30 5.03 -15.91
C LEU A 342 -11.02 6.32 -16.27
N THR A 343 -11.73 6.34 -17.40
CA THR A 343 -12.46 7.54 -17.84
C THR A 343 -13.56 7.90 -16.85
N TYR A 344 -14.34 6.92 -16.39
CA TYR A 344 -15.43 7.14 -15.45
C TYR A 344 -14.93 7.76 -14.13
N TYR A 345 -13.93 7.14 -13.51
CA TYR A 345 -13.39 7.64 -12.25
C TYR A 345 -12.58 8.93 -12.42
N LEU A 346 -11.90 9.12 -13.55
CA LEU A 346 -11.23 10.39 -13.89
C LEU A 346 -12.22 11.54 -13.91
N VAL A 347 -13.35 11.38 -14.62
CA VAL A 347 -14.40 12.40 -14.68
C VAL A 347 -15.03 12.62 -13.30
N MET A 348 -15.35 11.54 -12.58
CA MET A 348 -15.92 11.61 -11.23
C MET A 348 -15.03 12.40 -10.26
N THR A 349 -13.76 12.04 -10.14
CA THR A 349 -12.85 12.69 -9.18
C THR A 349 -12.52 14.12 -9.61
N SER A 350 -12.46 14.40 -10.92
CA SER A 350 -12.25 15.77 -11.43
C SER A 350 -13.39 16.70 -11.01
N LEU A 351 -14.63 16.23 -11.15
CA LEU A 351 -15.82 16.97 -10.74
C LEU A 351 -15.95 17.06 -9.22
N GLU A 352 -15.60 16.02 -8.48
CA GLU A 352 -15.50 16.07 -7.02
C GLU A 352 -14.51 17.16 -6.56
N GLY A 353 -13.32 17.21 -7.16
CA GLY A 353 -12.33 18.25 -6.86
C GLY A 353 -12.85 19.66 -7.17
N ALA A 354 -13.63 19.83 -8.24
CA ALA A 354 -14.31 21.09 -8.54
C ALA A 354 -15.41 21.43 -7.51
N ALA A 355 -16.14 20.43 -7.02
CA ALA A 355 -17.17 20.60 -5.99
C ALA A 355 -16.58 20.94 -4.61
N LEU A 356 -15.45 20.33 -4.23
CA LEU A 356 -14.71 20.67 -3.02
C LEU A 356 -14.21 22.12 -3.03
N ARG A 357 -13.91 22.66 -4.22
CA ARG A 357 -13.55 24.07 -4.44
C ARG A 357 -14.77 24.98 -4.65
N LEU A 358 -15.98 24.47 -4.46
CA LEU A 358 -17.25 25.17 -4.66
C LEU A 358 -17.46 25.74 -6.09
N GLN A 359 -16.73 25.24 -7.09
CA GLN A 359 -16.88 25.66 -8.50
C GLN A 359 -18.14 25.06 -9.13
N VAL A 360 -18.51 23.86 -8.69
CA VAL A 360 -19.67 23.11 -9.18
C VAL A 360 -20.49 22.63 -7.98
N PRO A 361 -21.83 22.68 -8.01
CA PRO A 361 -22.65 22.10 -6.96
C PRO A 361 -22.38 20.61 -6.77
N ALA A 362 -22.28 20.15 -5.52
CA ALA A 362 -21.97 18.76 -5.18
C ALA A 362 -22.88 17.74 -5.88
N GLY A 363 -24.20 18.02 -5.95
CA GLY A 363 -25.15 17.16 -6.66
C GLY A 363 -24.83 17.02 -8.15
N ILE A 364 -24.53 18.11 -8.84
CA ILE A 364 -24.20 18.07 -10.28
C ILE A 364 -22.88 17.34 -10.50
N ALA A 365 -21.86 17.67 -9.70
CA ALA A 365 -20.53 17.08 -9.83
C ALA A 365 -20.54 15.55 -9.70
N ILE A 366 -21.30 15.02 -8.74
CA ILE A 366 -21.31 13.59 -8.43
C ILE A 366 -22.24 12.79 -9.34
N TRP A 367 -23.32 13.40 -9.87
CA TRP A 367 -24.27 12.71 -10.75
C TRP A 367 -23.94 12.85 -12.24
N ALA A 368 -23.17 13.87 -12.64
CA ALA A 368 -22.80 14.11 -14.03
C ALA A 368 -22.08 12.94 -14.72
N PRO A 369 -21.13 12.21 -14.09
CA PRO A 369 -20.52 11.03 -14.72
C PRO A 369 -21.54 9.95 -15.06
N ASN A 370 -22.46 9.66 -14.13
CA ASN A 370 -23.54 8.70 -14.36
C ASN A 370 -24.45 9.16 -15.49
N ALA A 371 -24.86 10.42 -15.50
CA ALA A 371 -25.70 10.98 -16.57
C ALA A 371 -25.00 10.90 -17.93
N LEU A 372 -23.74 11.34 -18.02
CA LEU A 372 -22.93 11.32 -19.24
C LEU A 372 -22.79 9.90 -19.80
N PHE A 373 -22.35 8.95 -18.98
CA PHE A 373 -22.15 7.57 -19.44
C PHE A 373 -23.48 6.86 -19.72
N THR A 374 -24.58 7.25 -19.06
CA THR A 374 -25.92 6.74 -19.39
C THR A 374 -26.36 7.20 -20.78
N LEU A 375 -26.15 8.48 -21.11
CA LEU A 375 -26.46 9.03 -22.42
C LEU A 375 -25.61 8.37 -23.51
N VAL A 376 -24.30 8.23 -23.29
CA VAL A 376 -23.38 7.56 -24.21
C VAL A 376 -23.74 6.09 -24.38
N GLY A 377 -23.97 5.35 -23.29
CA GLY A 377 -24.34 3.94 -23.32
C GLY A 377 -25.69 3.69 -23.98
N GLY A 378 -26.69 4.52 -23.66
CA GLY A 378 -28.01 4.47 -24.29
C GLY A 378 -27.94 4.75 -25.79
N GLY A 379 -27.16 5.77 -26.19
CA GLY A 379 -26.87 6.06 -27.59
C GLY A 379 -26.21 4.87 -28.31
N PHE A 380 -25.21 4.23 -27.70
CA PHE A 380 -24.59 3.04 -28.26
C PHE A 380 -25.54 1.84 -28.33
N LEU A 381 -26.40 1.63 -27.34
CA LEU A 381 -27.40 0.56 -27.35
C LEU A 381 -28.40 0.76 -28.49
N VAL A 382 -28.93 1.98 -28.67
CA VAL A 382 -29.83 2.33 -29.79
C VAL A 382 -29.12 2.17 -31.13
N ALA A 383 -27.88 2.65 -31.26
CA ALA A 383 -27.08 2.51 -32.48
C ALA A 383 -26.83 1.04 -32.82
N THR A 384 -26.63 0.19 -31.81
CA THR A 384 -26.43 -1.26 -31.98
C THR A 384 -27.73 -1.99 -32.33
N ALA A 385 -28.88 -1.49 -31.85
CA ALA A 385 -30.20 -2.00 -32.18
C ALA A 385 -30.65 -1.59 -33.59
N ARG A 386 -30.27 -0.40 -34.06
CA ARG A 386 -30.58 0.13 -35.40
C ARG A 386 -29.53 -0.23 -36.46
N GLU A 387 -28.55 -1.07 -36.12
CA GLU A 387 -27.41 -1.45 -36.97
C GLU A 387 -26.64 -0.26 -37.59
N TRP A 388 -26.67 0.88 -36.90
CA TRP A 388 -26.06 2.10 -37.39
C TRP A 388 -24.52 1.96 -37.40
N ARG A 389 -23.95 2.04 -38.60
CA ARG A 389 -22.50 2.06 -38.82
C ARG A 389 -22.03 3.51 -38.76
N PRO A 390 -21.26 3.93 -37.73
CA PRO A 390 -20.66 5.25 -37.75
C PRO A 390 -19.71 5.35 -38.97
N PRO A 391 -19.52 6.55 -39.55
CA PRO A 391 -18.47 6.76 -40.53
C PRO A 391 -17.14 6.37 -39.87
N ALA A 392 -16.36 5.52 -40.53
CA ALA A 392 -15.15 4.95 -39.97
C ALA A 392 -14.21 6.09 -39.53
N LEU A 393 -13.69 6.02 -38.29
CA LEU A 393 -12.49 6.74 -37.87
C LEU A 393 -11.30 5.81 -38.13
N PRO A 394 -10.72 5.79 -39.36
CA PRO A 394 -9.68 4.83 -39.74
C PRO A 394 -8.42 4.94 -38.87
N LEU A 395 -8.19 6.09 -38.22
CA LEU A 395 -7.02 6.34 -37.37
C LEU A 395 -7.04 5.55 -36.06
N LEU A 396 -8.18 5.49 -35.36
CA LEU A 396 -8.27 4.82 -34.06
C LEU A 396 -8.10 3.29 -34.21
N TRP A 397 -8.69 2.74 -35.28
CA TRP A 397 -8.60 1.30 -35.57
C TRP A 397 -7.21 0.90 -36.09
N ARG A 398 -6.55 1.75 -36.89
CA ARG A 398 -5.15 1.53 -37.30
C ARG A 398 -4.17 1.55 -36.12
N LEU A 399 -4.39 2.41 -35.12
CA LEU A 399 -3.60 2.41 -33.88
C LEU A 399 -3.85 1.17 -33.02
N LEU A 400 -5.10 0.71 -32.92
CA LEU A 400 -5.44 -0.52 -32.19
C LEU A 400 -4.97 -1.79 -32.91
N GLU A 401 -4.99 -1.82 -34.25
CA GLU A 401 -4.41 -2.91 -35.06
C GLU A 401 -2.87 -2.91 -35.03
N ALA A 402 -2.24 -1.75 -34.80
CA ALA A 402 -0.79 -1.68 -34.56
C ALA A 402 -0.39 -2.21 -33.17
N LEU A 403 -1.29 -2.10 -32.17
CA LEU A 403 -1.10 -2.59 -30.80
C LEU A 403 -1.54 -4.06 -30.64
N GLY A 404 -2.51 -4.53 -31.43
CA GLY A 404 -2.88 -5.94 -31.55
C GLY A 404 -1.87 -6.66 -32.42
N GLY A 405 -0.75 -7.06 -31.81
CA GLY A 405 0.37 -7.74 -32.47
C GLY A 405 -0.10 -8.68 -33.57
N ARG A 406 0.39 -8.43 -34.80
CA ARG A 406 0.30 -9.38 -35.90
C ARG A 406 0.75 -10.73 -35.38
N GLU A 407 -0.18 -11.66 -35.20
CA GLU A 407 0.21 -13.06 -35.07
C GLU A 407 1.11 -13.37 -36.28
N PRO A 408 2.32 -13.89 -36.06
CA PRO A 408 3.18 -14.27 -37.15
C PRO A 408 2.46 -15.40 -37.91
N ARG A 409 1.80 -15.04 -39.01
CA ARG A 409 1.36 -15.98 -40.03
C ARG A 409 2.62 -16.68 -40.52
N HIS A 410 2.86 -17.87 -40.00
CA HIS A 410 3.90 -18.76 -40.50
C HIS A 410 3.63 -18.98 -41.98
N PRO A 411 4.55 -18.57 -42.89
CA PRO A 411 4.44 -18.99 -44.26
C PRO A 411 4.64 -20.50 -44.28
N MET A 412 3.65 -21.25 -44.77
CA MET A 412 3.79 -22.66 -45.09
C MET A 412 4.80 -22.80 -46.22
N ARG A 413 6.08 -22.84 -45.87
CA ARG A 413 7.16 -23.18 -46.78
C ARG A 413 7.06 -24.69 -47.03
N HIS A 414 6.60 -25.08 -48.21
CA HIS A 414 6.78 -26.43 -48.72
C HIS A 414 8.28 -26.68 -48.94
N GLY A 415 8.97 -27.14 -47.90
CA GLY A 415 10.36 -27.57 -47.95
C GLY A 415 10.42 -29.02 -48.40
N ARG A 416 11.10 -29.26 -49.53
CA ARG A 416 11.47 -30.60 -50.01
C ARG A 416 12.19 -31.37 -48.90
N LEU A 417 11.78 -32.62 -48.71
CA LEU A 417 12.40 -33.58 -47.82
C LEU A 417 13.85 -33.81 -48.27
N HIS A 418 14.80 -33.19 -47.57
CA HIS A 418 16.17 -33.65 -47.57
C HIS A 418 16.37 -34.52 -46.34
N GLU A 419 16.48 -35.83 -46.57
CA GLU A 419 16.98 -36.77 -45.58
C GLU A 419 18.38 -36.33 -45.15
N SER A 420 18.52 -36.02 -43.87
CA SER A 420 19.81 -35.80 -43.21
C SER A 420 20.00 -36.89 -42.15
N PRO A 421 21.23 -37.37 -41.91
CA PRO A 421 21.47 -38.60 -41.16
C PRO A 421 21.17 -38.45 -39.67
N GLN A 422 20.79 -39.58 -39.05
CA GLN A 422 20.56 -39.79 -37.62
C GLN A 422 21.39 -38.88 -36.69
N ALA A 423 20.74 -37.87 -36.10
CA ALA A 423 21.32 -37.05 -35.04
C ALA A 423 20.34 -36.98 -33.86
N ARG A 424 20.84 -37.24 -32.66
CA ARG A 424 20.15 -37.34 -31.37
C ARG A 424 19.58 -36.00 -30.85
N HIS A 425 18.81 -35.25 -31.65
CA HIS A 425 18.35 -33.88 -31.34
C HIS A 425 16.81 -33.69 -31.40
N SER A 426 16.01 -34.56 -30.77
CA SER A 426 14.53 -34.38 -30.78
C SER A 426 13.96 -33.55 -29.63
N THR A 427 14.67 -33.36 -28.51
CA THR A 427 14.08 -32.71 -27.31
C THR A 427 14.14 -31.18 -27.29
N HIS A 428 15.11 -30.57 -27.99
CA HIS A 428 15.25 -29.11 -28.00
C HIS A 428 14.06 -28.37 -28.64
N ILE A 429 13.32 -29.03 -29.54
CA ILE A 429 12.15 -28.44 -30.19
C ILE A 429 11.00 -28.30 -29.19
N VAL A 430 10.78 -29.32 -28.36
CA VAL A 430 9.76 -29.31 -27.30
C VAL A 430 10.13 -28.28 -26.23
N ASP A 431 11.39 -28.25 -25.80
CA ASP A 431 11.86 -27.28 -24.80
C ASP A 431 11.65 -25.83 -25.29
N ARG A 432 12.03 -25.55 -26.55
CA ARG A 432 11.83 -24.22 -27.15
C ARG A 432 10.35 -23.84 -27.28
N TYR A 433 9.49 -24.81 -27.61
CA TYR A 433 8.05 -24.61 -27.67
C TYR A 433 7.49 -24.23 -26.29
N LEU A 434 7.80 -25.02 -25.26
CA LEU A 434 7.36 -24.79 -23.88
C LEU A 434 7.85 -23.45 -23.32
N VAL A 435 9.13 -23.13 -23.54
CA VAL A 435 9.72 -21.85 -23.11
C VAL A 435 9.03 -20.68 -23.81
N ARG A 436 8.81 -20.74 -25.12
CA ARG A 436 8.13 -19.67 -25.87
C ARG A 436 6.70 -19.46 -25.37
N GLU A 437 5.96 -20.54 -25.16
CA GLU A 437 4.58 -20.47 -24.69
C GLU A 437 4.52 -19.91 -23.26
N TYR A 438 5.40 -20.39 -22.38
CA TYR A 438 5.52 -19.88 -21.01
C TYR A 438 5.89 -18.40 -20.93
N LEU A 439 6.88 -17.95 -21.72
CA LEU A 439 7.27 -16.54 -21.78
C LEU A 439 6.14 -15.68 -22.35
N THR A 440 5.34 -16.21 -23.28
CA THR A 440 4.16 -15.52 -23.81
C THR A 440 3.10 -15.32 -22.72
N PHE A 441 2.80 -16.35 -21.92
CA PHE A 441 1.88 -16.22 -20.79
C PHE A 441 2.41 -15.29 -19.70
N THR A 442 3.70 -15.36 -19.40
CA THR A 442 4.36 -14.49 -18.41
C THR A 442 4.31 -13.03 -18.87
N GLY A 443 4.61 -12.76 -20.14
CA GLY A 443 4.52 -11.42 -20.73
C GLY A 443 3.11 -10.85 -20.70
N PHE A 444 2.09 -11.67 -20.99
CA PHE A 444 0.69 -11.26 -20.84
C PHE A 444 0.33 -10.96 -19.38
N GLY A 445 0.77 -11.79 -18.44
CA GLY A 445 0.56 -11.56 -17.01
C GLY A 445 1.22 -10.29 -16.50
N LEU A 446 2.46 -9.98 -16.93
CA LEU A 446 3.14 -8.72 -16.65
C LEU A 446 2.37 -7.52 -17.20
N ALA A 447 1.89 -7.60 -18.44
CA ALA A 447 1.09 -6.53 -19.04
C ALA A 447 -0.21 -6.27 -18.26
N VAL A 448 -0.93 -7.34 -17.89
CA VAL A 448 -2.16 -7.24 -17.09
C VAL A 448 -1.90 -6.68 -15.70
N ALA A 449 -0.82 -7.12 -15.03
CA ALA A 449 -0.44 -6.62 -13.71
C ALA A 449 -0.01 -5.15 -13.75
N ALA A 450 0.78 -4.73 -14.75
CA ALA A 450 1.16 -3.33 -14.93
C ALA A 450 -0.07 -2.45 -15.13
N VAL A 451 -1.00 -2.90 -15.98
CA VAL A 451 -2.27 -2.24 -16.24
C VAL A 451 -3.12 -2.12 -14.97
N LEU A 452 -3.32 -3.22 -14.25
CA LEU A 452 -4.07 -3.22 -12.98
C LEU A 452 -3.44 -2.28 -11.96
N PHE A 453 -2.12 -2.33 -11.81
CA PHE A 453 -1.38 -1.48 -10.90
C PHE A 453 -1.58 0.00 -11.23
N VAL A 454 -1.35 0.41 -12.49
CA VAL A 454 -1.54 1.80 -12.91
C VAL A 454 -2.96 2.27 -12.62
N VAL A 455 -3.96 1.44 -12.86
CA VAL A 455 -5.35 1.81 -12.58
C VAL A 455 -5.62 1.91 -11.09
N ILE A 456 -5.19 0.95 -10.29
CA ILE A 456 -5.42 0.98 -8.84
C ILE A 456 -4.70 2.17 -8.21
N ASP A 457 -3.40 2.36 -8.50
CA ASP A 457 -2.61 3.46 -7.95
C ASP A 457 -3.14 4.82 -8.45
N LEU A 458 -3.52 4.94 -9.73
CA LEU A 458 -4.15 6.15 -10.23
C LEU A 458 -5.46 6.42 -9.51
N LEU A 459 -6.35 5.44 -9.36
CA LEU A 459 -7.63 5.59 -8.64
C LEU A 459 -7.42 6.04 -7.19
N GLN A 460 -6.38 5.55 -6.51
CA GLN A 460 -6.04 5.92 -5.14
C GLN A 460 -5.42 7.32 -5.04
N THR A 461 -4.62 7.73 -6.02
CA THR A 461 -3.87 9.00 -6.00
C THR A 461 -4.57 10.15 -6.74
N LEU A 462 -5.64 9.85 -7.48
CA LEU A 462 -6.30 10.81 -8.38
C LEU A 462 -6.82 12.07 -7.68
N ASP A 463 -7.42 11.95 -6.50
CA ASP A 463 -7.93 13.10 -5.72
C ASP A 463 -6.79 14.08 -5.41
N ARG A 464 -5.60 13.55 -5.09
CA ARG A 464 -4.41 14.35 -4.81
C ARG A 464 -3.89 15.06 -6.06
N TYR A 465 -3.77 14.35 -7.19
CA TYR A 465 -3.30 14.95 -8.44
C TYR A 465 -4.22 16.07 -8.95
N LEU A 466 -5.52 15.96 -8.73
CA LEU A 466 -6.48 16.99 -9.12
C LEU A 466 -6.50 18.23 -8.22
N ARG A 467 -6.00 18.10 -6.98
CA ARG A 467 -5.81 19.23 -6.06
C ARG A 467 -4.53 20.00 -6.37
N ILE A 468 -3.42 19.28 -6.53
CA ILE A 468 -2.09 19.89 -6.71
C ILE A 468 -1.82 20.26 -8.18
N LYS A 469 -2.48 19.58 -9.13
CA LYS A 469 -2.35 19.75 -10.58
C LYS A 469 -0.89 19.68 -11.08
N PRO A 470 -0.14 18.60 -10.76
CA PRO A 470 1.22 18.45 -11.25
C PRO A 470 1.24 18.31 -12.78
N PRO A 471 2.30 18.78 -13.46
CA PRO A 471 2.54 18.51 -14.87
C PRO A 471 2.42 17.02 -15.22
N LEU A 472 1.82 16.70 -16.37
CA LEU A 472 1.61 15.31 -16.82
C LEU A 472 2.92 14.51 -16.89
N LEU A 473 4.03 15.18 -17.20
CA LEU A 473 5.36 14.57 -17.24
C LEU A 473 5.75 13.97 -15.88
N TYR A 474 5.46 14.63 -14.76
CA TYR A 474 5.78 14.13 -13.43
C TYR A 474 4.89 12.94 -13.03
N ILE A 475 3.64 12.94 -13.50
CA ILE A 475 2.75 11.78 -13.34
C ILE A 475 3.32 10.58 -14.11
N ALA A 476 3.75 10.79 -15.36
CA ALA A 476 4.38 9.73 -16.16
C ALA A 476 5.69 9.23 -15.52
N GLU A 477 6.53 10.14 -15.03
CA GLU A 477 7.78 9.82 -14.33
C GLU A 477 7.53 9.01 -13.04
N HIS A 478 6.49 9.37 -12.27
CA HIS A 478 6.06 8.61 -11.10
C HIS A 478 5.72 7.15 -11.45
N PHE A 479 4.90 6.94 -12.48
CA PHE A 479 4.55 5.58 -12.93
C PHE A 479 5.74 4.83 -13.52
N ALA A 480 6.66 5.52 -14.21
CA ALA A 480 7.87 4.91 -14.76
C ALA A 480 8.75 4.28 -13.67
N TYR A 481 8.81 4.88 -12.48
CA TYR A 481 9.55 4.33 -11.34
C TYR A 481 8.76 3.30 -10.53
N ARG A 482 7.44 3.48 -10.37
CA ARG A 482 6.61 2.58 -9.55
C ARG A 482 6.16 1.29 -10.24
N VAL A 483 5.90 1.31 -11.54
CA VAL A 483 5.43 0.12 -12.27
C VAL A 483 6.43 -1.05 -12.15
N PRO A 484 7.76 -0.87 -12.36
CA PRO A 484 8.69 -1.98 -12.21
C PRO A 484 8.75 -2.55 -10.79
N ALA A 485 8.63 -1.71 -9.76
CA ALA A 485 8.57 -2.15 -8.36
C ALA A 485 7.30 -2.99 -8.10
N ALA A 486 6.15 -2.51 -8.56
CA ALA A 486 4.89 -3.24 -8.45
C ALA A 486 4.89 -4.58 -9.22
N LEU A 487 5.53 -4.61 -10.40
CA LEU A 487 5.68 -5.84 -11.17
C LEU A 487 6.59 -6.86 -10.48
N HIS A 488 7.62 -6.40 -9.76
CA HIS A 488 8.46 -7.28 -8.95
C HIS A 488 7.65 -7.91 -7.81
N GLU A 489 6.80 -7.15 -7.12
CA GLU A 489 5.90 -7.66 -6.08
C GLU A 489 4.84 -8.63 -6.64
N ALA A 490 4.32 -8.36 -7.83
CA ALA A 490 3.32 -9.21 -8.50
C ALA A 490 3.92 -10.45 -9.19
N LEU A 491 5.25 -10.52 -9.35
CA LEU A 491 5.93 -11.55 -10.15
C LEU A 491 5.60 -12.99 -9.73
N PRO A 492 5.55 -13.35 -8.42
CA PRO A 492 5.21 -14.72 -8.02
C PRO A 492 3.81 -15.15 -8.46
N ALA A 493 2.83 -14.24 -8.39
CA ALA A 493 1.47 -14.50 -8.84
C ALA A 493 1.40 -14.64 -10.37
N ILE A 494 2.18 -13.83 -11.11
CA ILE A 494 2.25 -13.90 -12.57
C ILE A 494 2.85 -15.24 -13.02
N VAL A 495 3.97 -15.64 -12.41
CA VAL A 495 4.66 -16.92 -12.69
C VAL A 495 3.77 -18.11 -12.35
N LEU A 496 3.02 -18.05 -11.25
CA LEU A 496 2.03 -19.04 -10.87
C LEU A 496 0.94 -19.20 -11.95
N VAL A 497 0.31 -18.08 -12.35
CA VAL A 497 -0.73 -18.06 -13.39
C VAL A 497 -0.20 -18.55 -14.73
N ALA A 498 0.99 -18.11 -15.13
CA ALA A 498 1.62 -18.51 -16.39
C ALA A 498 1.90 -20.01 -16.42
N THR A 499 2.40 -20.58 -15.32
CA THR A 499 2.62 -22.02 -15.18
C THR A 499 1.31 -22.78 -15.28
N ILE A 500 0.27 -22.40 -14.52
CA ILE A 500 -1.04 -23.06 -14.60
C ILE A 500 -1.62 -22.98 -16.02
N PHE A 501 -1.51 -21.83 -16.68
CA PHE A 501 -2.04 -21.62 -18.03
C PHE A 501 -1.32 -22.45 -19.09
N LEU A 502 0.00 -22.62 -18.96
CA LEU A 502 0.78 -23.50 -19.82
C LEU A 502 0.23 -24.93 -19.73
N TYR A 503 0.20 -25.52 -18.53
CA TYR A 503 -0.22 -26.92 -18.38
C TYR A 503 -1.70 -27.14 -18.68
N LEU A 504 -2.58 -26.18 -18.37
CA LEU A 504 -3.99 -26.24 -18.79
C LEU A 504 -4.13 -26.19 -20.32
N THR A 505 -3.32 -25.38 -21.01
CA THR A 505 -3.36 -25.30 -22.47
C THR A 505 -2.83 -26.58 -23.12
N LEU A 506 -1.71 -27.13 -22.61
CA LEU A 506 -1.16 -28.41 -23.05
C LEU A 506 -2.13 -29.58 -22.80
N SER A 507 -2.84 -29.55 -21.67
CA SER A 507 -3.83 -30.57 -21.32
C SER A 507 -5.08 -30.48 -22.20
N LYS A 508 -5.60 -29.25 -22.40
CA LYS A 508 -6.80 -29.00 -23.20
C LYS A 508 -6.64 -29.40 -24.67
N HIS A 509 -5.48 -29.16 -25.26
CA HIS A 509 -5.18 -29.53 -26.66
C HIS A 509 -4.62 -30.94 -26.79
N HIS A 510 -4.65 -31.76 -25.73
CA HIS A 510 -4.10 -33.11 -25.69
C HIS A 510 -2.60 -33.23 -26.05
N GLU A 511 -1.86 -32.12 -26.07
CA GLU A 511 -0.42 -32.09 -26.33
C GLU A 511 0.36 -32.79 -25.23
N LEU A 512 -0.07 -32.63 -23.98
CA LEU A 512 0.55 -33.34 -22.84
C LEU A 512 0.37 -34.86 -22.96
N THR A 513 -0.79 -35.32 -23.42
CA THR A 513 -1.06 -36.74 -23.64
C THR A 513 -0.23 -37.28 -24.80
N ALA A 514 -0.08 -36.51 -25.88
CA ALA A 514 0.77 -36.86 -27.02
C ALA A 514 2.25 -36.97 -26.61
N LEU A 515 2.75 -36.02 -25.80
CA LEU A 515 4.12 -36.06 -25.27
C LEU A 515 4.35 -37.30 -24.39
N LYS A 516 3.40 -37.63 -23.51
CA LYS A 516 3.46 -38.86 -22.69
C LYS A 516 3.45 -40.12 -23.55
N ALA A 517 2.60 -40.18 -24.58
CA ALA A 517 2.54 -41.31 -25.51
C ALA A 517 3.84 -41.47 -26.32
N ALA A 518 4.54 -40.36 -26.59
CA ALA A 518 5.87 -40.35 -27.21
C ALA A 518 7.02 -40.71 -26.25
N GLY A 519 6.72 -41.13 -25.01
CA GLY A 519 7.71 -41.51 -24.01
C GLY A 519 8.35 -40.34 -23.25
N VAL A 520 7.84 -39.12 -23.42
CA VAL A 520 8.33 -37.94 -22.67
C VAL A 520 7.68 -37.93 -21.29
N SER A 521 8.50 -38.07 -20.24
CA SER A 521 8.01 -38.02 -18.87
C SER A 521 7.52 -36.62 -18.49
N LEU A 522 6.54 -36.56 -17.57
CA LEU A 522 6.05 -35.29 -17.02
C LEU A 522 7.16 -34.46 -16.37
N TYR A 523 8.11 -35.14 -15.73
CA TYR A 523 9.30 -34.53 -15.15
C TYR A 523 10.11 -33.78 -16.21
N ARG A 524 10.36 -34.41 -17.37
CA ARG A 524 11.08 -33.80 -18.51
C ARG A 524 10.38 -32.54 -19.03
N VAL A 525 9.06 -32.60 -19.21
CA VAL A 525 8.24 -31.43 -19.64
C VAL A 525 8.36 -30.27 -18.65
N SER A 526 8.55 -30.57 -17.37
CA SER A 526 8.62 -29.58 -16.30
C SER A 526 10.01 -28.95 -16.11
N VAL A 527 11.08 -29.64 -16.50
CA VAL A 527 12.48 -29.14 -16.38
C VAL A 527 12.66 -27.73 -16.95
N PRO A 528 12.29 -27.42 -18.21
CA PRO A 528 12.51 -26.08 -18.76
C PRO A 528 11.73 -25.00 -17.99
N ILE A 529 10.55 -25.34 -17.46
CA ILE A 529 9.70 -24.39 -16.72
C ILE A 529 10.26 -24.15 -15.31
N VAL A 530 10.73 -25.20 -14.63
CA VAL A 530 11.45 -25.07 -13.35
C VAL A 530 12.74 -24.28 -13.53
N GLY A 531 13.48 -24.50 -14.63
CA GLY A 531 14.65 -23.71 -14.98
C GLY A 531 14.35 -22.22 -15.15
N LEU A 532 13.24 -21.88 -15.82
CA LEU A 532 12.75 -20.51 -15.91
C LEU A 532 12.31 -19.95 -14.54
N GLY A 533 11.75 -20.79 -13.66
CA GLY A 533 11.43 -20.42 -12.28
C GLY A 533 12.67 -20.06 -11.45
N ILE A 534 13.76 -20.83 -11.60
CA ILE A 534 15.07 -20.52 -10.98
C ILE A 534 15.62 -19.21 -11.55
N ALA A 535 15.59 -19.05 -12.88
CA ALA A 535 16.05 -17.82 -13.53
C ALA A 535 15.23 -16.60 -13.07
N ALA A 536 13.92 -16.74 -12.91
CA ALA A 536 13.05 -15.69 -12.38
C ALA A 536 13.37 -15.36 -10.91
N ALA A 537 13.65 -16.36 -10.07
CA ALA A 537 14.06 -16.14 -8.68
C ALA A 537 15.40 -15.38 -8.58
N ILE A 538 16.40 -15.78 -9.36
CA ILE A 538 17.71 -15.09 -9.41
C ILE A 538 17.54 -13.67 -9.95
N GLY A 539 16.83 -13.50 -11.07
CA GLY A 539 16.57 -12.20 -11.67
C GLY A 539 15.81 -11.26 -10.73
N ALA A 540 14.81 -11.78 -10.00
CA ALA A 540 14.08 -11.02 -9.00
C ALA A 540 15.00 -10.59 -7.84
N GLY A 541 15.88 -11.47 -7.35
CA GLY A 541 16.83 -11.13 -6.28
C GLY A 541 17.83 -10.06 -6.71
N LEU A 542 18.38 -10.16 -7.93
CA LEU A 542 19.26 -9.14 -8.49
C LEU A 542 18.54 -7.80 -8.69
N PHE A 543 17.30 -7.83 -9.17
CA PHE A 543 16.47 -6.63 -9.31
C PHE A 543 16.21 -5.97 -7.96
N GLN A 544 15.90 -6.77 -6.93
CA GLN A 544 15.66 -6.31 -5.57
C GLN A 544 16.90 -5.66 -4.94
N GLU A 545 18.11 -6.15 -5.25
CA GLU A 545 19.35 -5.60 -4.69
C GLU A 545 19.84 -4.36 -5.44
N LEU A 546 19.79 -4.38 -6.77
CA LEU A 546 20.48 -3.37 -7.60
C LEU A 546 19.55 -2.25 -8.08
N VAL A 547 18.30 -2.59 -8.42
CA VAL A 547 17.41 -1.69 -9.17
C VAL A 547 16.31 -1.13 -8.27
N LEU A 548 15.69 -1.99 -7.46
CA LEU A 548 14.54 -1.64 -6.63
C LEU A 548 14.82 -0.48 -5.65
N PRO A 549 15.97 -0.42 -4.92
CA PRO A 549 16.26 0.69 -4.01
C PRO A 549 16.32 2.03 -4.74
N VAL A 550 16.98 2.06 -5.91
CA VAL A 550 17.12 3.26 -6.75
C VAL A 550 15.77 3.72 -7.29
N LEU A 551 14.93 2.79 -7.73
CA LEU A 551 13.58 3.10 -8.21
C LEU A 551 12.69 3.65 -7.10
N ASN A 552 12.76 3.08 -5.90
CA ASN A 552 11.99 3.53 -4.75
C ASN A 552 12.44 4.92 -4.30
N GLU A 553 13.75 5.19 -4.26
CA GLU A 553 14.31 6.49 -3.90
C GLU A 553 13.89 7.59 -4.89
N ARG A 554 14.07 7.36 -6.20
CA ARG A 554 13.64 8.31 -7.24
C ARG A 554 12.12 8.46 -7.31
N GLY A 555 11.38 7.37 -7.14
CA GLY A 555 9.91 7.39 -7.11
C GLY A 555 9.37 8.21 -5.94
N GLU A 556 9.98 8.10 -4.76
CA GLU A 556 9.66 8.95 -3.61
C GLU A 556 10.03 10.42 -3.85
N GLU A 557 11.19 10.68 -4.47
CA GLU A 557 11.62 12.03 -4.78
C GLU A 557 10.65 12.73 -5.73
N VAL A 558 10.22 12.06 -6.82
CA VAL A 558 9.21 12.60 -7.74
C VAL A 558 7.88 12.86 -7.01
N ASP A 559 7.41 11.92 -6.20
CA ASP A 559 6.14 12.09 -5.46
C ASP A 559 6.21 13.22 -4.44
N ARG A 560 7.30 13.35 -3.67
CA ARG A 560 7.43 14.39 -2.64
C ARG A 560 7.79 15.75 -3.22
N VAL A 561 8.82 15.81 -4.05
CA VAL A 561 9.41 17.08 -4.49
C VAL A 561 8.63 17.64 -5.67
N LYS A 562 8.54 16.86 -6.76
CA LYS A 562 7.94 17.33 -8.02
C LYS A 562 6.42 17.38 -7.97
N ILE A 563 5.79 16.41 -7.28
CA ILE A 563 4.32 16.35 -7.19
C ILE A 563 3.80 17.07 -5.96
N ARG A 564 4.27 16.76 -4.74
CA ARG A 564 3.76 17.42 -3.51
C ARG A 564 4.37 18.79 -3.24
N GLY A 565 5.37 19.22 -4.01
CA GLY A 565 6.02 20.53 -3.84
C GLY A 565 6.84 20.64 -2.54
N GLN A 566 7.23 19.52 -1.93
CA GLN A 566 8.06 19.51 -0.73
C GLN A 566 9.52 19.73 -1.09
N ALA A 567 10.33 20.34 -0.22
CA ALA A 567 11.77 20.42 -0.47
C ALA A 567 12.39 18.99 -0.53
N PRO A 568 13.46 18.75 -1.30
CA PRO A 568 14.21 17.49 -1.27
C PRO A 568 14.66 17.12 0.15
N ARG A 569 14.70 15.82 0.49
CA ARG A 569 15.04 15.36 1.87
C ARG A 569 16.34 15.94 2.44
N HIS A 570 17.34 16.19 1.59
CA HIS A 570 18.63 16.75 1.99
C HIS A 570 18.60 18.28 2.20
N LEU A 571 17.58 18.97 1.69
CA LEU A 571 17.37 20.41 1.87
C LEU A 571 16.22 20.71 2.84
N GLN A 572 15.52 19.69 3.34
CA GLN A 572 14.44 19.88 4.30
C GLN A 572 15.00 20.28 5.66
N SER A 573 14.53 21.41 6.17
CA SER A 573 14.75 21.74 7.57
C SER A 573 14.06 20.70 8.45
N ARG A 574 14.78 20.14 9.43
CA ARG A 574 14.21 19.19 10.39
C ARG A 574 13.65 19.94 11.58
N LEU A 575 12.43 19.61 11.97
CA LEU A 575 11.76 20.18 13.14
C LEU A 575 11.78 19.14 14.28
N HIS A 576 11.89 19.61 15.53
CA HIS A 576 11.80 18.78 16.75
C HIS A 576 12.71 17.55 16.74
N LEU A 577 13.97 17.73 16.33
CA LEU A 577 14.94 16.65 16.24
C LEU A 577 15.47 16.28 17.64
N TRP A 578 15.37 15.00 18.00
CA TRP A 578 15.99 14.43 19.19
C TRP A 578 17.05 13.40 18.82
N VAL A 579 18.24 13.52 19.41
CA VAL A 579 19.37 12.63 19.18
C VAL A 579 20.04 12.28 20.50
N ARG A 580 20.37 11.00 20.70
CA ARG A 580 21.24 10.55 21.80
C ARG A 580 22.63 10.36 21.20
N SER A 581 23.61 11.15 21.62
CA SER A 581 24.98 11.03 21.07
C SER A 581 25.88 10.14 21.94
N SER A 582 25.60 10.05 23.23
CA SER A 582 26.32 9.19 24.18
C SER A 582 25.37 8.57 25.20
N ASP A 583 25.89 7.71 26.08
CA ASP A 583 25.09 7.10 27.14
C ASP A 583 24.46 8.12 28.09
N SER A 584 25.08 9.31 28.26
CA SER A 584 24.61 10.37 29.15
C SER A 584 24.07 11.61 28.44
N ARG A 585 24.31 11.80 27.14
CA ARG A 585 24.03 13.08 26.45
C ARG A 585 22.90 13.00 25.44
N PHE A 586 21.96 13.93 25.56
CA PHE A 586 20.78 14.07 24.72
C PHE A 586 20.74 15.45 24.09
N PHE A 587 20.51 15.50 22.78
CA PHE A 587 20.32 16.71 22.00
C PHE A 587 18.86 16.85 21.61
N ARG A 588 18.33 18.06 21.77
CA ARG A 588 17.06 18.51 21.21
C ARG A 588 17.34 19.72 20.34
N VAL A 589 16.82 19.71 19.11
CA VAL A 589 16.97 20.80 18.15
C VAL A 589 15.60 21.15 17.59
N GLU A 590 15.15 22.39 17.79
CA GLU A 590 13.85 22.85 17.31
C GLU A 590 13.82 22.93 15.78
N LEU A 591 14.87 23.47 15.16
CA LEU A 591 15.00 23.58 13.71
C LEU A 591 16.45 23.39 13.29
N LEU A 592 16.71 22.37 12.46
CA LEU A 592 18.00 22.20 11.80
C LEU A 592 17.88 22.64 10.34
N HIS A 593 18.71 23.60 9.92
CA HIS A 593 18.76 24.07 8.54
C HIS A 593 20.01 23.54 7.83
N PRO A 594 19.89 22.50 6.96
CA PRO A 594 21.05 21.81 6.39
C PRO A 594 21.84 22.67 5.39
N GLY A 595 21.24 23.69 4.78
CA GLY A 595 21.93 24.55 3.81
C GLY A 595 22.86 25.60 4.41
N THR A 596 22.66 25.96 5.68
CA THR A 596 23.49 26.98 6.38
C THR A 596 24.27 26.39 7.54
N ASN A 597 24.14 25.07 7.79
CA ASN A 597 24.68 24.37 8.94
C ASN A 597 24.34 25.05 10.28
N ASP A 598 23.15 25.66 10.35
CA ASP A 598 22.62 26.28 11.55
C ASP A 598 21.57 25.37 12.19
N MET A 599 21.65 25.27 13.51
CA MET A 599 20.58 24.76 14.36
C MET A 599 19.99 25.91 15.16
N TYR A 600 18.68 25.93 15.31
CA TYR A 600 17.94 26.89 16.11
C TYR A 600 17.22 26.15 17.24
N GLY A 601 17.18 26.77 18.42
CA GLY A 601 16.56 26.17 19.61
C GLY A 601 17.26 24.87 20.03
N VAL A 602 18.55 24.94 20.33
CA VAL A 602 19.34 23.76 20.74
C VAL A 602 19.30 23.62 22.26
N THR A 603 18.95 22.43 22.73
CA THR A 603 19.05 22.03 24.14
C THR A 603 19.90 20.77 24.23
N ILE A 604 20.96 20.81 25.02
CA ILE A 604 21.83 19.68 25.35
C ILE A 604 21.57 19.31 26.81
N LEU A 605 21.28 18.04 27.06
CA LEU A 605 21.02 17.49 28.39
C LEU A 605 22.05 16.44 28.70
N GLU A 606 22.64 16.49 29.89
CA GLU A 606 23.51 15.45 30.42
C GLU A 606 22.84 14.81 31.64
N VAL A 607 22.67 13.50 31.60
CA VAL A 607 22.03 12.70 32.66
C VAL A 607 22.98 11.68 33.25
N ASP A 608 22.84 11.41 34.54
CA ASP A 608 23.58 10.34 35.23
C ASP A 608 23.01 8.93 34.91
N ARG A 609 23.62 7.90 35.50
CA ARG A 609 23.18 6.50 35.34
C ARG A 609 21.80 6.21 35.92
N GLU A 610 21.33 7.03 36.85
CA GLU A 610 20.00 6.96 37.44
C GLU A 610 18.96 7.82 36.70
N PHE A 611 19.33 8.39 35.54
CA PHE A 611 18.50 9.29 34.74
C PHE A 611 18.11 10.58 35.46
N ARG A 612 18.99 11.10 36.33
CA ARG A 612 18.87 12.44 36.89
C ARG A 612 19.62 13.43 36.01
N LEU A 613 18.98 14.57 35.74
CA LEU A 613 19.59 15.66 34.98
C LEU A 613 20.71 16.31 35.79
N VAL A 614 21.93 16.29 35.24
CA VAL A 614 23.14 16.88 35.84
C VAL A 614 23.42 18.23 35.20
N ASP A 615 23.53 18.27 33.87
CA ASP A 615 23.80 19.49 33.12
C ASP A 615 22.73 19.75 32.07
N ARG A 616 22.43 21.02 31.84
CA ARG A 616 21.54 21.48 30.78
C ARG A 616 22.10 22.73 30.13
N LEU A 617 22.41 22.64 28.85
CA LEU A 617 22.80 23.78 28.02
C LEU A 617 21.66 24.10 27.06
N ASP A 618 21.19 25.34 27.06
CA ASP A 618 20.25 25.84 26.05
C ASP A 618 20.89 26.97 25.25
N ALA A 619 20.71 26.98 23.94
CA ALA A 619 21.21 28.01 23.04
C ALA A 619 20.19 28.35 21.96
N ARG A 620 19.99 29.65 21.67
CA ARG A 620 19.07 30.08 20.63
C ARG A 620 19.53 29.64 19.23
N ARG A 621 20.82 29.70 18.96
CA ARG A 621 21.41 29.26 17.68
C ARG A 621 22.74 28.56 17.92
N ALA A 622 22.97 27.47 17.19
CA ALA A 622 24.26 26.81 17.08
C ALA A 622 24.68 26.75 15.61
N HIS A 623 25.89 27.20 15.30
CA HIS A 623 26.47 27.16 13.96
C HIS A 623 27.63 26.17 13.95
N TRP A 624 27.68 25.28 12.96
CA TRP A 624 28.80 24.35 12.83
C TRP A 624 29.96 24.98 12.07
N THR A 625 31.15 24.95 12.66
CA THR A 625 32.41 25.35 12.04
C THR A 625 33.36 24.15 11.96
N PRO A 626 34.42 24.19 11.12
CA PRO A 626 35.42 23.12 11.08
C PRO A 626 36.20 22.89 12.39
N VAL A 627 36.08 23.81 13.36
CA VAL A 627 36.76 23.75 14.66
C VAL A 627 35.83 23.24 15.77
N GLY A 628 34.51 23.24 15.54
CA GLY A 628 33.51 22.82 16.53
C GLY A 628 32.21 23.62 16.44
N TRP A 629 31.34 23.45 17.43
CA TRP A 629 30.05 24.13 17.49
C TRP A 629 30.16 25.51 18.13
N GLU A 630 29.66 26.52 17.43
CA GLU A 630 29.54 27.88 17.93
C GLU A 630 28.11 28.15 18.37
N LEU A 631 27.88 28.25 19.68
CA LEU A 631 26.56 28.49 20.26
C LEU A 631 26.42 29.96 20.65
N SER A 632 25.26 30.53 20.36
CA SER A 632 24.95 31.94 20.63
C SER A 632 23.63 32.08 21.40
N GLU A 633 23.62 33.07 22.29
CA GLU A 633 22.50 33.48 23.14
C GLU A 633 21.87 32.31 23.90
N GLY A 634 22.51 31.91 25.00
CA GLY A 634 22.14 30.73 25.74
C GLY A 634 22.45 30.79 27.23
N ALA A 635 22.26 29.67 27.91
CA ALA A 635 22.63 29.48 29.30
C ALA A 635 23.08 28.05 29.55
N PHE A 636 24.17 27.92 30.29
CA PHE A 636 24.61 26.66 30.87
C PHE A 636 24.01 26.55 32.28
N ARG A 637 23.45 25.39 32.61
CA ARG A 637 22.86 25.12 33.92
C ARG A 637 23.42 23.83 34.49
N GLU A 638 23.99 23.94 35.68
CA GLU A 638 24.45 22.80 36.47
C GLU A 638 23.44 22.56 37.60
N LEU A 639 22.99 21.32 37.74
CA LEU A 639 21.96 20.92 38.67
C LEU A 639 22.57 20.06 39.77
N SER A 640 22.52 20.55 41.00
CA SER A 640 22.98 19.80 42.16
C SER A 640 21.96 18.72 42.55
N PRO A 641 22.39 17.59 43.17
CA PRO A 641 21.49 16.54 43.64
C PRO A 641 20.39 17.01 44.61
N ASP A 642 20.66 18.06 45.37
CA ASP A 642 19.76 18.73 46.32
C ASP A 642 18.78 19.72 45.65
N GLY A 643 18.74 19.76 44.31
CA GLY A 643 17.76 20.53 43.53
C GLY A 643 18.12 22.01 43.33
N LYS A 644 19.32 22.43 43.77
CA LYS A 644 19.87 23.75 43.48
C LYS A 644 20.31 23.82 42.02
N VAL A 645 20.11 24.98 41.40
CA VAL A 645 20.44 25.22 40.00
C VAL A 645 21.39 26.40 39.93
N GLN A 646 22.57 26.18 39.38
CA GLN A 646 23.48 27.25 39.01
C GLN A 646 23.29 27.56 37.53
N THR A 647 22.91 28.80 37.20
CA THR A 647 22.72 29.24 35.81
C THR A 647 23.80 30.22 35.41
N VAL A 648 24.53 29.91 34.36
CA VAL A 648 25.58 30.74 33.76
C VAL A 648 25.11 31.15 32.35
N PRO A 649 24.58 32.37 32.17
CA PRO A 649 24.19 32.85 30.85
C PRO A 649 25.43 33.15 30.00
N PHE A 650 25.33 32.95 28.69
CA PHE A 650 26.37 33.29 27.73
C PHE A 650 25.78 33.94 26.47
N VAL A 651 26.56 34.84 25.87
CA VAL A 651 26.22 35.45 24.57
C VAL A 651 26.80 34.61 23.43
N TRP A 652 28.01 34.09 23.62
CA TRP A 652 28.73 33.24 22.68
C TRP A 652 29.57 32.22 23.45
N THR A 653 29.59 30.97 22.98
CA THR A 653 30.47 29.92 23.49
C THR A 653 30.82 28.94 22.38
N ALA A 654 32.04 28.41 22.39
CA ALA A 654 32.43 27.30 21.53
C ALA A 654 32.30 26.00 22.33
N LEU A 655 31.73 24.96 21.71
CA LEU A 655 31.64 23.62 22.26
C LEU A 655 32.47 22.70 21.37
N ASP A 656 33.55 22.19 21.94
CA ASP A 656 34.39 21.16 21.33
C ASP A 656 33.74 19.79 21.62
N THR A 657 32.95 19.33 20.67
CA THR A 657 32.23 18.06 20.70
C THR A 657 32.61 17.21 19.52
N LYS A 658 32.61 15.89 19.71
CA LYS A 658 32.95 14.92 18.66
C LYS A 658 31.86 14.79 17.60
N GLU A 659 30.66 15.26 17.91
CA GLU A 659 29.47 15.19 17.07
C GLU A 659 29.53 16.22 15.93
N GLU A 660 29.57 15.74 14.69
CA GLU A 660 29.59 16.58 13.50
C GLU A 660 28.16 16.93 13.04
N ILE A 661 28.00 18.02 12.26
CA ILE A 661 26.70 18.34 11.64
C ILE A 661 26.15 17.17 10.82
N ASP A 662 27.03 16.37 10.21
CA ASP A 662 26.67 15.22 9.39
C ASP A 662 25.98 14.11 10.20
N ASP A 663 26.26 13.98 11.50
CA ASP A 663 25.57 13.03 12.39
C ASP A 663 24.09 13.41 12.58
N PHE A 664 23.78 14.71 12.56
CA PHE A 664 22.41 15.22 12.65
C PHE A 664 21.71 15.28 11.29
N ILE A 665 22.47 15.42 10.19
CA ILE A 665 21.94 15.47 8.82
C ILE A 665 21.71 14.07 8.25
N ARG A 666 22.48 13.04 8.66
CA ARG A 666 22.41 11.66 8.13
C ARG A 666 20.95 11.21 8.00
N ILE A 667 20.55 11.02 6.75
CA ILE A 667 19.19 10.69 6.36
C ILE A 667 19.02 9.20 6.56
N GLN A 668 18.27 8.78 7.59
CA GLN A 668 17.85 7.39 7.69
C GLN A 668 16.86 7.12 6.54
N LYS A 669 17.34 6.44 5.49
CA LYS A 669 16.46 5.83 4.49
C LYS A 669 15.48 4.92 5.24
N PRO A 670 14.18 4.92 4.90
CA PRO A 670 13.27 3.91 5.43
C PRO A 670 13.84 2.51 5.17
N VAL A 671 13.82 1.63 6.16
CA VAL A 671 14.32 0.25 6.05
C VAL A 671 13.75 -0.50 4.83
N THR A 672 12.50 -0.19 4.47
CA THR A 672 11.81 -0.75 3.30
C THR A 672 12.48 -0.38 1.97
N SER A 673 13.17 0.77 1.91
CA SER A 673 13.87 1.27 0.72
C SER A 673 15.34 0.87 0.63
N MET A 674 15.93 0.35 1.70
CA MET A 674 17.34 -0.08 1.71
C MET A 674 17.57 -1.36 0.89
N SER A 675 18.74 -1.55 0.31
CA SER A 675 19.13 -2.86 -0.24
C SER A 675 19.35 -3.91 0.87
N TYR A 676 19.56 -5.19 0.52
CA TYR A 676 19.94 -6.20 1.52
C TYR A 676 21.29 -5.88 2.15
N LEU A 677 22.27 -5.47 1.35
CA LEU A 677 23.60 -5.10 1.86
C LEU A 677 23.53 -3.86 2.75
N GLU A 678 22.85 -2.80 2.32
CA GLU A 678 22.64 -1.60 3.13
C GLU A 678 21.93 -1.94 4.45
N LEU A 679 20.90 -2.80 4.41
CA LEU A 679 20.18 -3.22 5.61
C LEU A 679 21.04 -4.07 6.55
N LYS A 680 21.90 -4.94 6.01
CA LYS A 680 22.81 -5.76 6.81
C LYS A 680 23.81 -4.87 7.56
N ASP A 681 24.39 -3.89 6.87
CA ASP A 681 25.34 -2.96 7.48
C ASP A 681 24.65 -2.07 8.52
N TYR A 682 23.43 -1.62 8.23
CA TYR A 682 22.60 -0.87 9.17
C TYR A 682 22.28 -1.70 10.43
N VAL A 683 21.93 -2.98 10.27
CA VAL A 683 21.71 -3.90 11.39
C VAL A 683 22.97 -4.07 12.22
N ALA A 684 24.13 -4.26 11.60
CA ALA A 684 25.40 -4.40 12.32
C ALA A 684 25.75 -3.13 13.12
N GLN A 685 25.48 -1.95 12.57
CA GLN A 685 25.65 -0.67 13.27
C GLN A 685 24.72 -0.54 14.47
N LEU A 686 23.44 -0.89 14.30
CA LEU A 686 22.46 -0.87 15.38
C LEU A 686 22.81 -1.88 16.48
N GLU A 687 23.29 -3.07 16.12
CA GLU A 687 23.71 -4.09 17.07
C GLU A 687 24.94 -3.65 17.86
N ALA A 688 25.93 -3.04 17.18
CA ALA A 688 27.11 -2.46 17.83
C ALA A 688 26.77 -1.32 18.80
N ALA A 689 25.72 -0.55 18.49
CA ALA A 689 25.19 0.49 19.36
C ALA A 689 24.21 -0.03 20.44
N GLY A 690 24.04 -1.35 20.56
CA GLY A 690 23.22 -1.97 21.62
C GLY A 690 21.71 -1.81 21.42
N PHE A 691 21.23 -1.53 20.20
CA PHE A 691 19.81 -1.49 19.88
C PHE A 691 19.24 -2.90 19.63
N GLN A 692 17.95 -3.09 19.89
CA GLN A 692 17.26 -4.34 19.54
C GLN A 692 17.11 -4.47 18.02
N VAL A 693 17.89 -5.37 17.41
CA VAL A 693 17.93 -5.53 15.94
C VAL A 693 16.96 -6.56 15.36
N ARG A 694 16.26 -7.32 16.22
CA ARG A 694 15.43 -8.46 15.79
C ARG A 694 14.39 -8.12 14.73
N LYS A 695 13.70 -6.99 14.88
CA LYS A 695 12.71 -6.51 13.87
C LYS A 695 13.34 -6.36 12.49
N TYR A 696 14.56 -5.83 12.44
CA TYR A 696 15.32 -5.61 11.21
C TYR A 696 15.91 -6.91 10.65
N LEU A 697 16.32 -7.86 11.52
CA LEU A 697 16.74 -9.20 11.11
C LEU A 697 15.61 -9.96 10.39
N VAL A 698 14.37 -9.83 10.85
CA VAL A 698 13.21 -10.45 10.18
C VAL A 698 13.04 -9.91 8.76
N GLU A 699 13.17 -8.60 8.58
CA GLU A 699 13.09 -7.97 7.26
C GLU A 699 14.27 -8.38 6.37
N LEU A 700 15.48 -8.45 6.93
CA LEU A 700 16.69 -8.88 6.23
C LEU A 700 16.55 -10.30 5.67
N TYR A 701 16.06 -11.25 6.49
CA TYR A 701 15.82 -12.61 6.02
C TYR A 701 14.62 -12.71 5.06
N ALA A 702 13.59 -11.87 5.21
CA ALA A 702 12.48 -11.82 4.26
C ALA A 702 12.93 -11.35 2.87
N LYS A 703 13.84 -10.37 2.80
CA LYS A 703 14.47 -9.95 1.53
C LYS A 703 15.24 -11.07 0.85
N LEU A 704 15.82 -11.98 1.61
CA LEU A 704 16.52 -13.14 1.04
C LEU A 704 15.54 -14.24 0.57
N SER A 705 14.43 -14.44 1.29
CA SER A 705 13.49 -15.52 1.00
C SER A 705 12.45 -15.15 -0.08
N PHE A 706 12.16 -13.86 -0.27
CA PHE A 706 11.15 -13.38 -1.22
C PHE A 706 11.42 -13.73 -2.69
N PRO A 707 12.65 -13.63 -3.23
CA PRO A 707 12.90 -14.01 -4.62
C PRO A 707 12.63 -15.50 -4.91
N LEU A 708 12.84 -16.38 -3.91
CA LEU A 708 12.64 -17.82 -4.02
C LEU A 708 11.16 -18.19 -4.20
N VAL A 709 10.24 -17.30 -3.83
CA VAL A 709 8.79 -17.51 -3.98
C VAL A 709 8.42 -17.80 -5.43
N ASN A 710 9.10 -17.18 -6.40
CA ASN A 710 8.88 -17.43 -7.83
C ASN A 710 9.07 -18.92 -8.18
N LEU A 711 10.14 -19.54 -7.68
CA LEU A 711 10.41 -20.97 -7.90
C LEU A 711 9.38 -21.85 -7.18
N VAL A 712 9.06 -21.52 -5.93
CA VAL A 712 8.06 -22.24 -5.14
C VAL A 712 6.71 -22.22 -5.85
N MET A 713 6.29 -21.07 -6.40
CA MET A 713 5.05 -20.93 -7.15
C MET A 713 5.03 -21.79 -8.41
N VAL A 714 6.12 -21.88 -9.18
CA VAL A 714 6.21 -22.81 -10.33
C VAL A 714 5.99 -24.26 -9.87
N LEU A 715 6.70 -24.69 -8.83
CA LEU A 715 6.65 -26.07 -8.33
C LEU A 715 5.28 -26.45 -7.76
N VAL A 716 4.57 -25.49 -7.15
CA VAL A 716 3.20 -25.68 -6.69
C VAL A 716 2.22 -25.67 -7.87
N ALA A 717 2.36 -24.76 -8.83
CA ALA A 717 1.44 -24.67 -9.97
C ALA A 717 1.35 -25.95 -10.81
N ILE A 718 2.48 -26.60 -11.08
CA ILE A 718 2.54 -27.78 -11.96
C ILE A 718 1.56 -28.90 -11.52
N PRO A 719 1.66 -29.47 -10.31
CA PRO A 719 0.76 -30.55 -9.90
C PRO A 719 -0.70 -30.11 -9.81
N PHE A 720 -0.97 -28.88 -9.37
CA PHE A 720 -2.34 -28.35 -9.28
C PHE A 720 -2.98 -28.17 -10.66
N ALA A 721 -2.22 -27.73 -11.67
CA ALA A 721 -2.70 -27.63 -13.04
C ALA A 721 -3.01 -29.00 -13.66
N LEU A 722 -2.26 -30.03 -13.26
CA LEU A 722 -2.42 -31.39 -13.78
C LEU A 722 -3.60 -32.16 -13.15
N GLN A 723 -3.93 -31.88 -11.89
CA GLN A 723 -5.04 -32.53 -11.19
C GLN A 723 -6.43 -32.05 -11.65
N SER A 724 -6.52 -30.91 -12.34
CA SER A 724 -7.79 -30.39 -12.87
C SER A 724 -7.78 -30.19 -14.40
N PRO A 725 -7.66 -31.27 -15.20
CA PRO A 725 -7.60 -31.19 -16.67
C PRO A 725 -8.85 -30.58 -17.33
N ARG A 726 -10.00 -30.66 -16.63
CA ARG A 726 -11.30 -30.18 -17.13
C ARG A 726 -11.59 -28.72 -16.75
N GLY A 727 -10.72 -28.08 -15.99
CA GLY A 727 -10.86 -26.68 -15.61
C GLY A 727 -10.58 -25.73 -16.78
N GLY A 728 -11.52 -24.83 -17.09
CA GLY A 728 -11.25 -23.74 -18.04
C GLY A 728 -10.20 -22.75 -17.52
N ARG A 729 -9.67 -21.86 -18.37
CA ARG A 729 -8.67 -20.85 -17.98
C ARG A 729 -9.09 -20.00 -16.77
N LEU A 730 -10.38 -19.69 -16.62
CA LEU A 730 -10.91 -18.95 -15.47
C LEU A 730 -10.75 -19.72 -14.14
N PHE A 731 -10.94 -21.04 -14.16
CA PHE A 731 -10.67 -21.89 -13.00
C PHE A 731 -9.18 -21.85 -12.66
N GLY A 732 -8.30 -21.89 -13.66
CA GLY A 732 -6.85 -21.77 -13.48
C GLY A 732 -6.43 -20.51 -12.75
N VAL A 733 -6.98 -19.34 -13.10
CA VAL A 733 -6.67 -18.09 -12.38
C VAL A 733 -7.29 -18.07 -10.98
N GLY A 734 -8.52 -18.56 -10.82
CA GLY A 734 -9.14 -18.66 -9.49
C GLY A 734 -8.32 -19.54 -8.53
N LEU A 735 -7.80 -20.66 -9.03
CA LEU A 735 -6.88 -21.53 -8.31
C LEU A 735 -5.56 -20.83 -7.99
N ALA A 736 -4.98 -20.11 -8.95
CA ALA A 736 -3.77 -19.32 -8.73
C ALA A 736 -3.96 -18.28 -7.61
N LEU A 737 -5.07 -17.53 -7.65
CA LEU A 737 -5.43 -16.55 -6.62
C LEU A 737 -5.59 -17.20 -5.25
N ALA A 738 -6.26 -18.35 -5.17
CA ALA A 738 -6.44 -19.08 -3.92
C ALA A 738 -5.10 -19.58 -3.34
N ILE A 739 -4.23 -20.16 -4.18
CA ILE A 739 -2.89 -20.62 -3.78
C ILE A 739 -2.04 -19.43 -3.32
N MET A 740 -2.04 -18.32 -4.07
CA MET A 740 -1.28 -17.13 -3.72
C MET A 740 -1.78 -16.49 -2.43
N ALA A 741 -3.10 -16.37 -2.25
CA ALA A 741 -3.68 -15.86 -1.01
C ALA A 741 -3.31 -16.73 0.20
N GLY A 742 -3.36 -18.06 0.05
CA GLY A 742 -2.91 -19.00 1.08
C GLY A 742 -1.43 -18.82 1.41
N TYR A 743 -0.57 -18.66 0.41
CA TYR A 743 0.85 -18.38 0.60
C TYR A 743 1.08 -17.10 1.40
N LEU A 744 0.43 -16.00 1.01
CA LEU A 744 0.56 -14.71 1.69
C LEU A 744 0.12 -14.77 3.15
N VAL A 745 -1.00 -15.44 3.44
CA VAL A 745 -1.46 -15.62 4.83
C VAL A 745 -0.40 -16.35 5.65
N VAL A 746 0.13 -17.47 5.17
CA VAL A 746 1.17 -18.22 5.91
C VAL A 746 2.44 -17.38 6.06
N HIS A 747 2.86 -16.66 5.02
CA HIS A 747 4.05 -15.82 5.03
C HIS A 747 3.95 -14.69 6.07
N TYR A 748 2.89 -13.89 6.03
CA TYR A 748 2.74 -12.77 6.96
C TYR A 748 2.48 -13.23 8.40
N VAL A 749 1.79 -14.36 8.60
CA VAL A 749 1.63 -14.97 9.93
C VAL A 749 2.98 -15.41 10.49
N ALA A 750 3.84 -16.03 9.69
CA ALA A 750 5.16 -16.44 10.13
C ALA A 750 6.03 -15.24 10.52
N LEU A 751 6.05 -14.18 9.70
CA LEU A 751 6.77 -12.94 10.02
C LEU A 751 6.23 -12.27 11.30
N ALA A 752 4.91 -12.26 11.48
CA ALA A 752 4.28 -11.77 12.70
C ALA A 752 4.73 -12.54 13.94
N PHE A 753 4.78 -13.87 13.89
CA PHE A 753 5.25 -14.70 14.99
C PHE A 753 6.74 -14.46 15.30
N ALA A 754 7.57 -14.19 14.30
CA ALA A 754 8.98 -13.87 14.54
C ALA A 754 9.18 -12.53 15.26
N ARG A 755 8.40 -11.53 14.87
CA ARG A 755 8.42 -10.20 15.49
C ARG A 755 7.80 -10.19 16.89
N ALA A 756 6.95 -11.17 17.22
CA ALA A 756 6.37 -11.39 18.55
C ALA A 756 7.21 -12.35 19.44
N ASP A 757 8.46 -12.61 19.10
CA ASP A 757 9.37 -13.53 19.80
C ASP A 757 8.91 -14.99 19.92
N LEU A 758 7.90 -15.40 19.15
CA LEU A 758 7.41 -16.78 19.12
C LEU A 758 8.19 -17.67 18.15
N LEU A 759 8.81 -17.08 17.12
CA LEU A 759 9.62 -17.80 16.14
C LEU A 759 10.99 -17.14 15.91
N PRO A 760 12.06 -17.89 15.66
CA PRO A 760 13.32 -17.33 15.18
C PRO A 760 13.12 -16.57 13.84
N PRO A 761 13.74 -15.38 13.65
CA PRO A 761 13.63 -14.60 12.41
C PRO A 761 13.91 -15.37 11.13
N LEU A 762 14.94 -16.24 11.17
CA LEU A 762 15.31 -17.10 10.05
C LEU A 762 14.18 -18.09 9.71
N LEU A 763 13.63 -18.80 10.70
CA LEU A 763 12.57 -19.77 10.43
C LEU A 763 11.31 -19.08 9.90
N ALA A 764 10.94 -17.94 10.48
CA ALA A 764 9.77 -17.20 10.06
C ALA A 764 9.81 -16.77 8.59
N ALA A 765 10.93 -16.19 8.14
CA ALA A 765 11.08 -15.74 6.76
C ALA A 765 11.02 -16.90 5.74
N TRP A 766 11.39 -18.12 6.14
CA TRP A 766 11.45 -19.30 5.28
C TRP A 766 10.25 -20.23 5.42
N THR A 767 9.43 -20.10 6.48
CA THR A 767 8.32 -21.01 6.81
C THR A 767 7.37 -21.22 5.65
N ALA A 768 6.86 -20.13 5.04
CA ALA A 768 5.94 -20.25 3.90
C ALA A 768 6.60 -20.93 2.69
N ASN A 769 7.86 -20.62 2.41
CA ASN A 769 8.60 -21.25 1.32
C ASN A 769 8.77 -22.75 1.57
N ILE A 770 9.14 -23.16 2.77
CA ILE A 770 9.34 -24.57 3.13
C ILE A 770 8.02 -25.35 3.01
N ILE A 771 6.93 -24.82 3.56
CA ILE A 771 5.61 -25.47 3.52
C ILE A 771 5.14 -25.65 2.08
N PHE A 772 5.13 -24.57 1.29
CA PHE A 772 4.62 -24.62 -0.08
C PHE A 772 5.55 -25.39 -1.02
N LEU A 773 6.87 -25.32 -0.82
CA LEU A 773 7.82 -26.15 -1.55
C LEU A 773 7.59 -27.64 -1.23
N GLY A 774 7.39 -27.99 0.04
CA GLY A 774 7.07 -29.35 0.46
C GLY A 774 5.76 -29.87 -0.15
N ILE A 775 4.71 -29.05 -0.15
CA ILE A 775 3.43 -29.37 -0.82
C ILE A 775 3.64 -29.56 -2.32
N GLY A 776 4.30 -28.61 -2.98
CA GLY A 776 4.56 -28.66 -4.43
C GLY A 776 5.35 -29.91 -4.83
N VAL A 777 6.46 -30.19 -4.15
CA VAL A 777 7.29 -31.37 -4.41
C VAL A 777 6.53 -32.67 -4.11
N SER A 778 5.83 -32.76 -2.97
CA SER A 778 5.05 -33.95 -2.60
C SER A 778 3.95 -34.26 -3.63
N LEU A 779 3.20 -33.24 -4.06
CA LEU A 779 2.17 -33.41 -5.08
C LEU A 779 2.77 -33.72 -6.46
N PHE A 780 3.91 -33.13 -6.79
CA PHE A 780 4.63 -33.38 -8.04
C PHE A 780 5.15 -34.83 -8.12
N LEU A 781 5.68 -35.37 -7.01
CA LEU A 781 6.11 -36.77 -6.93
C LEU A 781 4.93 -37.75 -6.95
N ARG A 782 3.76 -37.36 -6.42
CA ARG A 782 2.53 -38.17 -6.45
C ARG A 782 1.83 -38.16 -7.81
N ALA A 783 2.12 -37.19 -8.68
CA ALA A 783 1.59 -37.14 -10.04
C ALA A 783 2.22 -38.26 -10.88
N ARG A 784 1.69 -39.48 -10.75
CA ARG A 784 2.13 -40.64 -11.52
C ARG A 784 1.98 -40.37 -13.04
N THR A 785 3.01 -40.78 -13.77
CA THR A 785 3.20 -40.72 -15.23
C THR A 785 2.03 -41.29 -15.99
#